data_AF-E3MPU9-F1
#
_entry.id   AF-E3MPU9-F1
#
_cell.length_a   1.000
_cell.length_b   1.000
_cell.length_c   1.000
_cell.angle_alpha   90.00
_cell.angle_beta   90.00
_cell.angle_gamma   90.00
#
_symmetry.space_group_name_H-M   'P 1'
#
loop_
_entity.id
_entity.type
_entity.pdbx_description
1 polymer ?
#
loop_
_entity_poly.entity_id
_entity_poly.type
_entity_poly.pdbx_seq_one_letter_code
_entity_poly.pdbx_strand_id
1 'polypeptide(L)'
;MKCMKYILVLICLTFCSADFHENLQRVINHFSCDPACTFSHPEISSKTIDDFPICSEICGILVLNSNTDLSSWQLKVLFEHMQTLYGGIVIENTGLTDLSFFTTDTTVFREFDFFCEMYGFYIRNNSLLTDISTLYQFYLWGDENYKECDFRVENNAKLDVQKFYEDNSGLHYLDMRSSGNLRDFGCRGDEITSSNLPLYQNCTFFFGGLKLHNLTDQFDISYLSNVRTIIGSIDIQNTSLKDLSFMKNIELVQINNVGLEERVAFNIQNNGRMTRFALFNLDIAHVWPGSTIANIENLHPDFCFTIEEILQISYLKFVNLHARFCEETGNLAGSILCRFDKLSNLDDNCNKILGDVLIEGGDEKYVSKLGDVWNIFGSLTIRNTNLKSLDFFRMLSYIISLDEDQPLIEISGNGELEAAYFPAIVVSATLLYGRTTTRRCLILQNLISYFLKFQLNQCIRKLNIRLRPYSERPYITHFQMYVFKSTTSPPGPTTQRWFGKEPGDYYYYEGGPELNWKNLPDYFFNEDTETDVISKSEGVDHIVSFVGLFLNLVHFIVLTRKELRESVVFIIILGICFCDILVFLSSITQRYFSNSEERGMYGGYCGTDNQYWMVFMETLSKAIQKFGRLSSTLLAFLVALIRAVTVVFPMSSIVDRLLKVRTGIIIVLASLALCGVRYVQYYWEYSIFKVGIYATNCYESMGSENDDSLRNQEGYIVLVSTVLYLIVTCILLIALFLVRKKRKQLKSDKSDGTSLLIVMMAVSFLLSEIIYSFVFLMDDRDSYTSNRVIIQLVDIFTYISRISLTFNSIFHVFFCFCLSSQYRAVAKRMLRMDKQKTTKVVEQSIISTAARKTETSHQFGY
;
A
#
# COMPACT_ATOMS: atom_id res chain seq x y z
N MET A 1 50.58 -37.76 -19.89
CA MET A 1 50.15 -36.41 -20.32
C MET A 1 48.75 -36.33 -20.97
N LYS A 2 48.31 -37.28 -21.83
CA LYS A 2 46.95 -37.25 -22.39
C LYS A 2 45.83 -37.48 -21.35
N CYS A 3 45.99 -38.44 -20.42
CA CYS A 3 45.01 -38.65 -19.32
C CYS A 3 44.84 -37.43 -18.39
N MET A 4 45.89 -36.64 -18.17
CA MET A 4 45.82 -35.48 -17.27
C MET A 4 45.00 -34.33 -17.86
N LYS A 5 45.00 -34.16 -19.19
CA LYS A 5 44.09 -33.24 -19.90
C LYS A 5 42.63 -33.70 -19.82
N TYR A 6 42.36 -35.00 -19.97
CA TYR A 6 40.99 -35.52 -19.87
C TYR A 6 40.43 -35.43 -18.44
N ILE A 7 41.26 -35.65 -17.42
CA ILE A 7 40.86 -35.50 -16.02
C ILE A 7 40.61 -34.02 -15.68
N LEU A 8 41.44 -33.08 -16.15
CA LEU A 8 41.18 -31.64 -15.96
C LEU A 8 39.91 -31.17 -16.69
N VAL A 9 39.66 -31.68 -17.90
CA VAL A 9 38.45 -31.35 -18.66
C VAL A 9 37.19 -31.95 -18.00
N LEU A 10 37.26 -33.19 -17.49
CA LEU A 10 36.15 -33.77 -16.71
C LEU A 10 35.88 -32.99 -15.41
N ILE A 11 36.94 -32.59 -14.69
CA ILE A 11 36.82 -31.81 -13.46
C ILE A 11 36.22 -30.43 -13.78
N CYS A 12 36.71 -29.71 -14.80
CA CYS A 12 36.12 -28.44 -15.24
C CYS A 12 34.66 -28.57 -15.68
N LEU A 13 34.28 -29.63 -16.42
CA LEU A 13 32.90 -29.88 -16.82
C LEU A 13 31.98 -30.14 -15.61
N THR A 14 32.45 -30.87 -14.60
CA THR A 14 31.68 -31.12 -13.37
C THR A 14 31.53 -29.88 -12.48
N PHE A 15 32.53 -29.00 -12.43
CA PHE A 15 32.45 -27.74 -11.69
C PHE A 15 31.57 -26.70 -12.42
N CYS A 16 31.61 -26.64 -13.74
CA CYS A 16 30.78 -25.73 -14.54
C CYS A 16 29.29 -26.11 -14.52
N SER A 17 28.97 -27.42 -14.50
CA SER A 17 27.58 -27.88 -14.38
C SER A 17 26.99 -27.65 -12.99
N ALA A 18 27.83 -27.68 -11.94
CA ALA A 18 27.40 -27.41 -10.56
C ALA A 18 27.03 -25.93 -10.37
N ASP A 19 27.85 -25.03 -10.90
CA ASP A 19 27.64 -23.57 -10.82
C ASP A 19 26.38 -23.12 -11.59
N PHE A 20 26.15 -23.65 -12.80
CA PHE A 20 24.92 -23.36 -13.54
C PHE A 20 23.66 -23.78 -12.77
N HIS A 21 23.64 -25.00 -12.23
CA HIS A 21 22.46 -25.53 -11.55
C HIS A 21 22.17 -24.78 -10.23
N GLU A 22 23.23 -24.37 -9.51
CA GLU A 22 23.10 -23.53 -8.32
C GLU A 22 22.52 -22.15 -8.66
N ASN A 23 23.04 -21.49 -9.70
CA ASN A 23 22.56 -20.18 -10.13
C ASN A 23 21.11 -20.25 -10.67
N LEU A 24 20.78 -21.28 -11.45
CA LEU A 24 19.41 -21.51 -11.91
C LEU A 24 18.45 -21.75 -10.74
N GLN A 25 18.86 -22.53 -9.73
CA GLN A 25 18.02 -22.75 -8.55
C GLN A 25 17.77 -21.45 -7.77
N ARG A 26 18.73 -20.54 -7.73
CA ARG A 26 18.55 -19.20 -7.13
C ARG A 26 17.50 -18.40 -7.89
N VAL A 27 17.55 -18.39 -9.23
CA VAL A 27 16.53 -17.74 -10.08
C VAL A 27 15.14 -18.36 -9.84
N ILE A 28 15.04 -19.69 -9.86
CA ILE A 28 13.77 -20.41 -9.64
C ILE A 28 13.17 -20.08 -8.27
N ASN A 29 13.98 -20.07 -7.22
CA ASN A 29 13.51 -19.81 -5.86
C ASN A 29 13.08 -18.34 -5.66
N HIS A 30 13.77 -17.40 -6.31
CA HIS A 30 13.47 -15.97 -6.20
C HIS A 30 12.17 -15.62 -6.92
N PHE A 31 12.02 -16.03 -8.18
CA PHE A 31 10.85 -15.70 -9.01
C PHE A 31 9.69 -16.69 -8.89
N SER A 32 9.83 -17.75 -8.08
CA SER A 32 8.81 -18.81 -7.94
C SER A 32 8.38 -19.41 -9.29
N CYS A 33 9.37 -19.73 -10.12
CA CYS A 33 9.17 -20.13 -11.52
C CYS A 33 8.30 -21.38 -11.69
N ASP A 34 7.46 -21.38 -12.72
CA ASP A 34 6.73 -22.59 -13.16
C ASP A 34 7.72 -23.59 -13.78
N PRO A 35 7.83 -24.83 -13.26
CA PRO A 35 8.67 -25.87 -13.86
C PRO A 35 8.38 -26.12 -15.35
N ALA A 36 7.14 -25.92 -15.82
CA ALA A 36 6.76 -26.13 -17.21
C ALA A 36 7.31 -25.04 -18.16
N CYS A 37 7.56 -23.83 -17.64
CA CYS A 37 8.11 -22.70 -18.37
C CYS A 37 9.56 -22.38 -17.97
N THR A 38 10.27 -23.36 -17.40
CA THR A 38 11.66 -23.20 -16.96
C THR A 38 12.63 -23.93 -17.89
N PHE A 39 13.51 -23.18 -18.55
CA PHE A 39 14.59 -23.78 -19.35
C PHE A 39 15.77 -24.18 -18.45
N SER A 40 15.98 -25.49 -18.31
CA SER A 40 16.92 -26.06 -17.33
C SER A 40 18.26 -26.53 -17.90
N HIS A 41 18.59 -26.15 -19.14
CA HIS A 41 19.81 -26.57 -19.82
C HIS A 41 20.88 -25.47 -19.80
N PRO A 42 22.17 -25.83 -19.68
CA PRO A 42 23.27 -24.88 -19.54
C PRO A 42 23.62 -24.13 -20.83
N GLU A 43 23.08 -24.54 -21.98
CA GLU A 43 23.32 -23.91 -23.28
C GLU A 43 22.19 -24.19 -24.27
N ILE A 44 22.02 -23.29 -25.23
CA ILE A 44 21.08 -23.41 -26.34
C ILE A 44 21.82 -23.93 -27.58
N SER A 45 21.41 -25.10 -28.07
CA SER A 45 21.96 -25.77 -29.27
C SER A 45 20.88 -26.65 -29.90
N SER A 46 21.17 -27.24 -31.06
CA SER A 46 20.31 -28.23 -31.70
C SER A 46 19.96 -29.44 -30.82
N LYS A 47 20.74 -29.72 -29.76
CA LYS A 47 20.48 -30.82 -28.82
C LYS A 47 19.52 -30.45 -27.69
N THR A 48 19.39 -29.16 -27.39
CA THR A 48 18.61 -28.65 -26.25
C THR A 48 17.40 -27.83 -26.69
N ILE A 49 17.27 -27.56 -27.99
CA ILE A 49 16.17 -26.78 -28.57
C ILE A 49 14.81 -27.45 -28.37
N ASP A 50 14.75 -28.78 -28.41
CA ASP A 50 13.50 -29.55 -28.21
C ASP A 50 12.97 -29.44 -26.77
N ASP A 51 13.84 -29.11 -25.82
CA ASP A 51 13.52 -28.91 -24.40
C ASP A 51 13.20 -27.44 -24.06
N PHE A 52 13.20 -26.53 -25.04
CA PHE A 52 12.89 -25.12 -24.83
C PHE A 52 11.37 -24.91 -24.64
N PRO A 53 10.93 -24.20 -23.57
CA PRO A 53 9.52 -24.07 -23.27
C PRO A 53 8.79 -23.13 -24.23
N ILE A 54 7.56 -23.51 -24.61
CA ILE A 54 6.66 -22.69 -25.44
C ILE A 54 5.75 -21.87 -24.49
N CYS A 55 6.30 -20.82 -23.90
CA CYS A 55 5.61 -19.94 -22.95
C CYS A 55 5.85 -18.46 -23.27
N SER A 56 4.94 -17.59 -22.85
CA SER A 56 5.14 -16.12 -22.90
C SER A 56 6.14 -15.62 -21.88
N GLU A 57 6.11 -16.24 -20.69
CA GLU A 57 6.98 -15.95 -19.57
C GLU A 57 7.90 -17.15 -19.38
N ILE A 58 9.21 -16.93 -19.50
CA ILE A 58 10.22 -18.00 -19.40
C ILE A 58 11.13 -17.71 -18.20
N CYS A 59 11.41 -18.74 -17.41
CA CYS A 59 12.47 -18.70 -16.41
C CYS A 59 13.71 -19.44 -16.92
N GLY A 60 14.89 -18.84 -16.79
CA GLY A 60 16.13 -19.52 -17.12
C GLY A 60 17.35 -18.62 -17.28
N ILE A 61 18.50 -19.26 -17.46
CA ILE A 61 19.74 -18.59 -17.84
C ILE A 61 20.03 -19.00 -19.29
N LEU A 62 19.75 -18.10 -20.23
CA LEU A 62 19.89 -18.36 -21.66
C LEU A 62 21.34 -18.17 -22.07
N VAL A 63 22.04 -19.27 -22.36
CA VAL A 63 23.45 -19.25 -22.76
C VAL A 63 23.60 -19.62 -24.24
N LEU A 64 24.02 -18.66 -25.05
CA LEU A 64 24.45 -18.84 -26.44
C LEU A 64 25.98 -18.79 -26.45
N ASN A 65 26.61 -19.88 -26.90
CA ASN A 65 28.07 -19.99 -26.87
C ASN A 65 28.66 -20.59 -28.15
N SER A 66 29.93 -21.01 -28.12
CA SER A 66 30.59 -21.65 -29.27
C SER A 66 29.96 -22.99 -29.71
N ASN A 67 29.15 -23.61 -28.86
CA ASN A 67 28.42 -24.86 -29.14
C ASN A 67 27.05 -24.60 -29.77
N THR A 68 26.58 -23.34 -29.82
CA THR A 68 25.33 -22.98 -30.47
C THR A 68 25.49 -23.11 -31.99
N ASP A 69 24.90 -24.17 -32.55
CA ASP A 69 24.88 -24.50 -33.98
C ASP A 69 23.59 -24.05 -34.69
N LEU A 70 22.80 -23.20 -34.03
CA LEU A 70 21.56 -22.64 -34.54
C LEU A 70 21.81 -21.35 -35.33
N SER A 71 21.10 -21.18 -36.44
CA SER A 71 21.07 -19.92 -37.20
C SER A 71 20.22 -18.85 -36.49
N SER A 72 20.45 -17.56 -36.78
CA SER A 72 19.63 -16.46 -36.25
C SER A 72 18.14 -16.64 -36.53
N TRP A 73 17.78 -17.24 -37.67
CA TRP A 73 16.38 -17.55 -37.98
C TRP A 73 15.80 -18.64 -37.06
N GLN A 74 16.57 -19.70 -36.78
CA GLN A 74 16.12 -20.74 -35.83
C GLN A 74 15.96 -20.19 -34.41
N LEU A 75 16.88 -19.32 -33.97
CA LEU A 75 16.75 -18.62 -32.68
C LEU A 75 15.52 -17.71 -32.65
N LYS A 76 15.22 -17.05 -33.77
CA LYS A 76 14.04 -16.19 -33.89
C LYS A 76 12.73 -16.95 -33.77
N VAL A 77 12.65 -18.13 -34.40
CA VAL A 77 11.50 -19.04 -34.24
C VAL A 77 11.44 -19.59 -32.82
N LEU A 78 12.58 -19.93 -32.22
CA LEU A 78 12.65 -20.44 -30.85
C LEU A 78 12.10 -19.45 -29.82
N PHE A 79 12.42 -18.17 -29.99
CA PHE A 79 12.02 -17.12 -29.05
C PHE A 79 10.70 -16.44 -29.40
N GLU A 80 10.02 -16.84 -30.48
CA GLU A 80 8.81 -16.18 -31.02
C GLU A 80 7.72 -15.92 -29.98
N HIS A 81 7.55 -16.85 -29.04
CA HIS A 81 6.54 -16.74 -27.99
C HIS A 81 7.02 -16.01 -26.72
N MET A 82 8.34 -15.87 -26.52
CA MET A 82 8.93 -15.31 -25.30
C MET A 82 8.79 -13.78 -25.29
N GLN A 83 8.00 -13.27 -24.35
CA GLN A 83 7.79 -11.84 -24.11
C GLN A 83 8.47 -11.35 -22.84
N THR A 84 8.60 -12.25 -21.85
CA THR A 84 9.20 -11.97 -20.55
C THR A 84 10.23 -13.04 -20.21
N LEU A 85 11.41 -12.62 -19.73
CA LEU A 85 12.45 -13.51 -19.23
C LEU A 85 12.78 -13.19 -17.76
N TYR A 86 12.71 -14.20 -16.90
CA TYR A 86 13.20 -14.16 -15.53
C TYR A 86 14.51 -14.95 -15.42
N GLY A 87 15.62 -14.26 -15.16
CA GLY A 87 16.93 -14.89 -14.97
C GLY A 87 18.09 -14.14 -15.61
N GLY A 88 18.73 -14.71 -16.63
CA GLY A 88 19.95 -14.14 -17.21
C GLY A 88 20.16 -14.49 -18.68
N ILE A 89 20.93 -13.66 -19.38
CA ILE A 89 21.34 -13.91 -20.77
C ILE A 89 22.86 -13.85 -20.85
N VAL A 90 23.46 -14.86 -21.48
CA VAL A 90 24.90 -14.94 -21.76
C VAL A 90 25.09 -15.22 -23.24
N ILE A 91 25.75 -14.33 -23.95
CA ILE A 91 26.08 -14.49 -25.37
C ILE A 91 27.60 -14.36 -25.49
N GLU A 92 28.28 -15.50 -25.60
CA GLU A 92 29.74 -15.49 -25.58
C GLU A 92 30.42 -16.41 -26.59
N ASN A 93 31.50 -15.94 -27.20
CA ASN A 93 32.26 -16.75 -28.18
C ASN A 93 31.40 -17.28 -29.35
N THR A 94 30.34 -16.56 -29.74
CA THR A 94 29.43 -16.98 -30.81
C THR A 94 29.91 -16.52 -32.20
N GLY A 95 29.38 -17.15 -33.24
CA GLY A 95 29.53 -16.73 -34.64
C GLY A 95 28.47 -15.75 -35.13
N LEU A 96 27.65 -15.19 -34.24
CA LEU A 96 26.52 -14.32 -34.58
C LEU A 96 26.98 -12.92 -35.01
N THR A 97 26.24 -12.32 -35.94
CA THR A 97 26.49 -10.96 -36.45
C THR A 97 25.62 -9.89 -35.80
N ASP A 98 24.45 -10.28 -35.31
CA ASP A 98 23.44 -9.42 -34.72
C ASP A 98 22.57 -10.21 -33.72
N LEU A 99 21.82 -9.48 -32.90
CA LEU A 99 20.91 -10.05 -31.91
C LEU A 99 19.42 -9.94 -32.30
N SER A 100 19.10 -9.62 -33.57
CA SER A 100 17.72 -9.33 -34.03
C SER A 100 16.75 -10.52 -34.03
N PHE A 101 17.17 -11.64 -33.44
CA PHE A 101 16.38 -12.84 -33.23
C PHE A 101 15.54 -12.80 -31.96
N PHE A 102 15.77 -11.86 -31.03
CA PHE A 102 14.79 -11.59 -29.97
C PHE A 102 13.53 -10.98 -30.59
N THR A 103 12.39 -11.66 -30.46
CA THR A 103 11.13 -11.23 -31.06
C THR A 103 10.41 -10.24 -30.16
N THR A 104 10.30 -9.01 -30.65
CA THR A 104 9.56 -7.92 -30.02
C THR A 104 8.36 -7.59 -30.91
N ASP A 105 7.13 -7.60 -30.38
CA ASP A 105 5.94 -7.34 -31.19
C ASP A 105 5.88 -5.86 -31.59
N THR A 106 6.15 -5.57 -32.86
CA THR A 106 6.25 -4.21 -33.41
C THR A 106 4.91 -3.47 -33.53
N THR A 107 3.78 -4.11 -33.19
CA THR A 107 2.44 -3.59 -33.51
C THR A 107 1.81 -2.72 -32.41
N VAL A 108 2.35 -2.77 -31.20
CA VAL A 108 1.96 -1.94 -30.05
C VAL A 108 3.26 -1.65 -29.30
N PHE A 109 3.39 -0.54 -28.57
CA PHE A 109 4.53 -0.20 -27.72
C PHE A 109 4.79 -1.26 -26.62
N ARG A 110 5.14 -2.49 -26.98
CA ARG A 110 5.44 -3.62 -26.09
C ARG A 110 6.95 -3.80 -26.08
N GLU A 111 7.52 -3.50 -24.93
CA GLU A 111 8.92 -3.78 -24.60
C GLU A 111 9.04 -5.27 -24.18
N PHE A 112 10.22 -5.85 -24.38
CA PHE A 112 10.61 -7.17 -23.91
C PHE A 112 11.02 -7.06 -22.44
N ASP A 113 10.21 -7.63 -21.55
CA ASP A 113 10.45 -7.56 -20.11
C ASP A 113 11.56 -8.52 -19.70
N PHE A 114 12.61 -8.00 -19.09
CA PHE A 114 13.75 -8.80 -18.65
C PHE A 114 14.09 -8.54 -17.18
N PHE A 115 13.78 -9.51 -16.32
CA PHE A 115 14.10 -9.49 -14.90
C PHE A 115 15.46 -10.15 -14.68
N CYS A 116 16.50 -9.32 -14.61
CA CYS A 116 17.90 -9.75 -14.61
C CYS A 116 18.63 -9.59 -13.27
N GLU A 117 17.93 -9.19 -12.21
CA GLU A 117 18.52 -8.91 -10.89
C GLU A 117 19.33 -10.07 -10.27
N MET A 118 18.96 -11.31 -10.58
CA MET A 118 19.56 -12.50 -9.98
C MET A 118 20.81 -12.99 -10.69
N TYR A 119 21.06 -12.56 -11.93
CA TYR A 119 22.19 -13.07 -12.74
C TYR A 119 22.87 -12.00 -13.61
N GLY A 120 22.11 -11.25 -14.41
CA GLY A 120 22.62 -10.20 -15.30
C GLY A 120 22.61 -10.57 -16.79
N PHE A 121 23.19 -9.67 -17.60
CA PHE A 121 23.24 -9.76 -19.05
C PHE A 121 24.69 -9.58 -19.55
N TYR A 122 25.21 -10.58 -20.26
CA TYR A 122 26.61 -10.62 -20.68
C TYR A 122 26.75 -10.88 -22.18
N ILE A 123 27.44 -10.00 -22.89
CA ILE A 123 27.80 -10.14 -24.31
C ILE A 123 29.32 -10.10 -24.41
N ARG A 124 29.97 -11.26 -24.60
CA ARG A 124 31.43 -11.40 -24.45
C ARG A 124 32.13 -12.09 -25.60
N ASN A 125 33.28 -11.58 -26.03
CA ASN A 125 34.18 -12.29 -26.96
C ASN A 125 33.52 -12.71 -28.29
N ASN A 126 32.51 -11.99 -28.79
CA ASN A 126 31.87 -12.31 -30.07
C ASN A 126 32.62 -11.58 -31.20
N SER A 127 33.41 -12.34 -31.96
CA SER A 127 34.34 -11.78 -32.96
C SER A 127 33.66 -11.18 -34.22
N LEU A 128 32.41 -11.56 -34.48
CA LEU A 128 31.65 -11.15 -35.67
C LEU A 128 30.47 -10.23 -35.37
N LEU A 129 30.13 -10.02 -34.09
CA LEU A 129 28.97 -9.24 -33.67
C LEU A 129 29.17 -7.75 -34.00
N THR A 130 28.21 -7.17 -34.72
CA THR A 130 28.23 -5.78 -35.18
C THR A 130 27.01 -4.97 -34.76
N ASP A 131 25.90 -5.63 -34.41
CA ASP A 131 24.62 -4.96 -34.16
C ASP A 131 23.90 -5.54 -32.93
N ILE A 132 23.55 -4.65 -31.99
CA ILE A 132 22.77 -4.94 -30.78
C ILE A 132 21.54 -4.02 -30.66
N SER A 133 21.11 -3.39 -31.76
CA SER A 133 20.01 -2.41 -31.77
C SER A 133 18.69 -2.94 -31.22
N THR A 134 18.44 -4.25 -31.30
CA THR A 134 17.25 -4.90 -30.72
C THR A 134 17.09 -4.63 -29.22
N LEU A 135 18.19 -4.32 -28.52
CA LEU A 135 18.17 -4.08 -27.08
C LEU A 135 17.43 -2.80 -26.71
N TYR A 136 17.13 -1.91 -27.67
CA TYR A 136 16.26 -0.75 -27.45
C TYR A 136 14.87 -1.17 -26.94
N GLN A 137 14.42 -2.35 -27.34
CA GLN A 137 13.10 -2.84 -26.99
C GLN A 137 13.12 -3.59 -25.66
N PHE A 138 14.26 -3.69 -24.97
CA PHE A 138 14.35 -4.40 -23.69
C PHE A 138 14.04 -3.45 -22.53
N TYR A 139 13.15 -3.91 -21.65
CA TYR A 139 12.86 -3.27 -20.38
C TYR A 139 13.48 -4.11 -19.25
N LEU A 140 14.60 -3.64 -18.67
CA LEU A 140 15.45 -4.41 -17.74
C LEU A 140 15.08 -4.22 -16.26
N TRP A 141 14.15 -4.97 -15.70
CA TRP A 141 13.77 -4.81 -14.29
C TRP A 141 14.94 -4.94 -13.30
N GLY A 142 15.02 -3.99 -12.35
CA GLY A 142 15.99 -4.00 -11.24
C GLY A 142 15.46 -4.76 -10.02
N ASP A 143 16.32 -4.95 -9.00
CA ASP A 143 15.98 -5.71 -7.80
C ASP A 143 14.96 -4.99 -6.87
N GLU A 144 14.55 -5.63 -5.77
CA GLU A 144 13.62 -5.05 -4.77
C GLU A 144 14.09 -3.72 -4.14
N ASN A 145 15.40 -3.42 -4.21
CA ASN A 145 16.00 -2.15 -3.79
C ASN A 145 16.30 -1.22 -4.98
N TYR A 146 15.73 -1.53 -6.14
CA TYR A 146 15.91 -0.82 -7.39
C TYR A 146 17.39 -0.70 -7.80
N LYS A 147 18.17 -1.76 -7.54
CA LYS A 147 19.51 -1.91 -8.10
C LYS A 147 19.39 -2.39 -9.54
N GLU A 148 20.09 -1.70 -10.44
CA GLU A 148 20.12 -2.07 -11.86
C GLU A 148 20.85 -3.42 -12.06
N CYS A 149 20.50 -4.11 -13.15
CA CYS A 149 21.13 -5.38 -13.53
C CYS A 149 22.63 -5.23 -13.86
N ASP A 150 23.41 -6.28 -13.59
CA ASP A 150 24.79 -6.36 -14.07
C ASP A 150 24.79 -6.61 -15.59
N PHE A 151 24.95 -5.55 -16.37
CA PHE A 151 24.97 -5.60 -17.84
C PHE A 151 26.38 -5.31 -18.35
N ARG A 152 27.02 -6.29 -19.00
CA ARG A 152 28.37 -6.17 -19.56
C ARG A 152 28.48 -6.54 -21.04
N VAL A 153 29.15 -5.69 -21.80
CA VAL A 153 29.49 -5.89 -23.21
C VAL A 153 31.01 -5.84 -23.39
N GLU A 154 31.67 -6.97 -23.52
CA GLU A 154 33.14 -7.06 -23.41
C GLU A 154 33.77 -7.78 -24.61
N ASN A 155 34.88 -7.25 -25.12
CA ASN A 155 35.74 -7.89 -26.13
C ASN A 155 35.05 -8.27 -27.45
N ASN A 156 34.07 -7.49 -27.92
CA ASN A 156 33.42 -7.69 -29.22
C ASN A 156 34.08 -6.77 -30.28
N ALA A 157 35.12 -7.27 -30.94
CA ALA A 157 36.06 -6.48 -31.75
C ALA A 157 35.44 -5.68 -32.92
N LYS A 158 34.21 -5.99 -33.36
CA LYS A 158 33.51 -5.30 -34.45
C LYS A 158 32.28 -4.51 -34.00
N LEU A 159 31.94 -4.55 -32.72
CA LEU A 159 30.74 -3.93 -32.20
C LEU A 159 30.99 -2.48 -31.81
N ASP A 160 30.32 -1.54 -32.48
CA ASP A 160 30.29 -0.13 -32.10
C ASP A 160 29.12 0.10 -31.15
N VAL A 161 29.44 0.10 -29.87
CA VAL A 161 28.46 0.15 -28.80
C VAL A 161 27.94 1.58 -28.59
N GLN A 162 28.74 2.61 -28.92
CA GLN A 162 28.36 4.02 -28.72
C GLN A 162 27.20 4.45 -29.63
N LYS A 163 27.07 3.88 -30.84
CA LYS A 163 25.93 4.13 -31.74
C LYS A 163 24.57 3.88 -31.09
N PHE A 164 24.52 2.91 -30.18
CA PHE A 164 23.31 2.54 -29.48
C PHE A 164 22.75 3.67 -28.60
N TYR A 165 23.60 4.61 -28.15
CA TYR A 165 23.18 5.77 -27.34
C TYR A 165 22.99 7.04 -28.18
N GLU A 166 23.78 7.24 -29.24
CA GLU A 166 23.71 8.44 -30.10
C GLU A 166 22.39 8.55 -30.92
N ASP A 167 21.68 7.44 -31.12
CA ASP A 167 20.40 7.39 -31.86
C ASP A 167 19.17 7.82 -31.02
N ASN A 168 19.39 8.48 -29.88
CA ASN A 168 18.39 9.21 -29.09
C ASN A 168 17.22 8.34 -28.56
N SER A 169 17.52 7.10 -28.18
CA SER A 169 16.54 6.07 -27.90
C SER A 169 16.74 5.39 -26.53
N GLY A 170 16.09 5.96 -25.51
CA GLY A 170 15.42 5.20 -24.45
C GLY A 170 16.22 4.16 -23.63
N LEU A 171 17.51 4.33 -23.37
CA LEU A 171 18.17 3.47 -22.38
C LEU A 171 17.68 3.83 -20.96
N HIS A 172 16.83 2.96 -20.42
CA HIS A 172 16.23 3.12 -19.09
C HIS A 172 17.20 2.80 -17.93
N TYR A 173 18.40 2.28 -18.21
CA TYR A 173 19.37 1.77 -17.23
C TYR A 173 20.78 2.32 -17.48
N LEU A 174 21.44 2.78 -16.41
CA LEU A 174 22.57 3.72 -16.45
C LEU A 174 23.95 3.13 -16.07
N ASP A 175 24.04 1.89 -15.53
CA ASP A 175 25.30 1.27 -15.05
C ASP A 175 25.86 0.16 -15.96
N MET A 176 25.51 0.16 -17.24
CA MET A 176 26.08 -0.79 -18.20
C MET A 176 27.62 -0.60 -18.34
N ARG A 177 28.33 -1.73 -18.42
CA ARG A 177 29.79 -1.77 -18.59
C ARG A 177 30.14 -2.25 -19.99
N SER A 178 31.08 -1.56 -20.62
CA SER A 178 31.65 -2.01 -21.89
C SER A 178 33.15 -1.80 -21.93
N SER A 179 33.88 -2.79 -22.43
CA SER A 179 35.32 -2.70 -22.62
C SER A 179 35.81 -3.58 -23.76
N GLY A 180 36.81 -3.12 -24.51
CA GLY A 180 37.47 -3.93 -25.52
C GLY A 180 36.62 -4.20 -26.77
N ASN A 181 35.56 -3.42 -26.99
CA ASN A 181 34.78 -3.45 -28.23
C ASN A 181 35.41 -2.55 -29.31
N LEU A 182 34.81 -2.48 -30.51
CA LEU A 182 35.27 -1.55 -31.56
C LEU A 182 35.20 -0.09 -31.06
N ARG A 183 34.15 0.21 -30.29
CA ARG A 183 33.95 1.47 -29.56
C ARG A 183 33.03 1.19 -28.37
N ASP A 184 33.43 1.63 -27.18
CA ASP A 184 32.73 1.40 -25.91
C ASP A 184 31.73 2.54 -25.56
N PHE A 185 30.85 2.34 -24.57
CA PHE A 185 29.93 3.33 -23.98
C PHE A 185 30.70 4.45 -23.28
N GLY A 186 31.20 5.42 -24.04
CA GLY A 186 31.90 6.58 -23.50
C GLY A 186 33.02 6.20 -22.52
N CYS A 187 33.25 7.04 -21.51
CA CYS A 187 34.24 6.79 -20.47
C CYS A 187 33.58 6.55 -19.11
N ARG A 188 34.15 5.68 -18.27
CA ARG A 188 33.65 5.42 -16.91
C ARG A 188 34.04 6.56 -15.98
N GLY A 189 33.06 7.38 -15.57
CA GLY A 189 33.30 8.50 -14.67
C GLY A 189 33.40 8.07 -13.19
N ASP A 190 33.03 6.83 -12.87
CA ASP A 190 33.14 6.24 -11.53
C ASP A 190 34.47 5.53 -11.25
N GLU A 191 35.34 5.40 -12.26
CA GLU A 191 36.66 4.76 -12.16
C GLU A 191 37.83 5.77 -12.23
N ILE A 192 37.53 7.07 -12.12
CA ILE A 192 38.53 8.14 -12.19
C ILE A 192 39.43 8.11 -10.95
N THR A 193 40.73 8.17 -11.19
CA THR A 193 41.80 8.26 -10.19
C THR A 193 42.81 9.31 -10.62
N SER A 194 43.65 9.78 -9.69
CA SER A 194 44.71 10.74 -10.02
C SER A 194 45.68 10.23 -11.10
N SER A 195 45.90 8.91 -11.16
CA SER A 195 46.81 8.27 -12.12
C SER A 195 46.23 8.13 -13.54
N ASN A 196 44.92 7.96 -13.68
CA ASN A 196 44.30 7.72 -14.99
C ASN A 196 43.61 8.95 -15.58
N LEU A 197 43.52 10.05 -14.83
CA LEU A 197 42.90 11.31 -15.25
C LEU A 197 43.33 11.80 -16.65
N PRO A 198 44.62 11.72 -17.06
CA PRO A 198 45.04 12.14 -18.41
C PRO A 198 44.38 11.35 -19.56
N LEU A 199 43.89 10.13 -19.30
CA LEU A 199 43.21 9.31 -20.31
C LEU A 199 41.83 9.87 -20.67
N TYR A 200 41.27 10.75 -19.84
CA TYR A 200 39.91 11.27 -20.01
C TYR A 200 39.82 12.49 -20.93
N GLN A 201 40.95 13.00 -21.45
CA GLN A 201 41.00 14.22 -22.25
C GLN A 201 40.08 14.20 -23.48
N ASN A 202 39.87 13.03 -24.09
CA ASN A 202 39.05 12.88 -25.29
C ASN A 202 37.62 12.42 -25.00
N CYS A 203 37.24 12.29 -23.72
CA CYS A 203 35.92 11.82 -23.33
C CYS A 203 34.89 12.95 -23.42
N THR A 204 33.80 12.70 -24.13
CA THR A 204 32.65 13.61 -24.22
C THR A 204 31.43 13.12 -23.44
N PHE A 205 31.37 11.81 -23.13
CA PHE A 205 30.27 11.14 -22.44
C PHE A 205 30.79 10.34 -21.25
N PHE A 206 30.15 10.49 -20.08
CA PHE A 206 30.39 9.67 -18.90
C PHE A 206 29.23 8.76 -18.56
N PHE A 207 29.55 7.50 -18.31
CA PHE A 207 28.67 6.48 -17.75
C PHE A 207 29.08 6.13 -16.32
N GLY A 208 28.13 5.66 -15.51
CA GLY A 208 28.33 5.37 -14.09
C GLY A 208 28.39 6.62 -13.20
N GLY A 209 28.01 7.79 -13.74
CA GLY A 209 28.11 9.09 -13.07
C GLY A 209 29.51 9.68 -13.09
N LEU A 210 29.78 10.61 -12.18
CA LEU A 210 31.10 11.22 -11.98
C LEU A 210 31.50 11.05 -10.52
N LYS A 211 32.55 10.26 -10.25
CA LYS A 211 33.08 10.07 -8.90
C LYS A 211 34.51 10.57 -8.81
N LEU A 212 34.72 11.59 -7.98
CA LEU A 212 36.03 12.18 -7.72
C LEU A 212 36.32 12.07 -6.22
N HIS A 213 37.05 11.04 -5.81
CA HIS A 213 37.36 10.77 -4.41
C HIS A 213 38.85 10.88 -4.12
N ASN A 214 39.20 11.49 -2.99
CA ASN A 214 40.56 11.52 -2.44
C ASN A 214 41.64 12.10 -3.38
N LEU A 215 41.25 13.00 -4.29
CA LEU A 215 42.17 13.72 -5.17
C LEU A 215 42.80 14.89 -4.40
N THR A 216 43.88 14.61 -3.67
CA THR A 216 44.54 15.58 -2.77
C THR A 216 45.88 16.11 -3.30
N ASP A 217 46.47 15.42 -4.27
CA ASP A 217 47.70 15.82 -4.96
C ASP A 217 47.46 16.92 -6.00
N GLN A 218 48.53 17.44 -6.62
CA GLN A 218 48.41 18.39 -7.72
C GLN A 218 48.01 17.65 -9.00
N PHE A 219 46.71 17.65 -9.33
CA PHE A 219 46.17 17.10 -10.58
C PHE A 219 45.62 18.19 -11.48
N ASP A 220 45.64 17.94 -12.79
CA ASP A 220 45.06 18.83 -13.79
C ASP A 220 43.63 18.39 -14.11
N ILE A 221 42.64 19.11 -13.59
CA ILE A 221 41.21 18.81 -13.83
C ILE A 221 40.77 19.16 -15.25
N SER A 222 41.59 19.85 -16.04
CA SER A 222 41.26 20.22 -17.42
C SER A 222 41.06 19.01 -18.34
N TYR A 223 41.56 17.83 -17.97
CA TYR A 223 41.28 16.59 -18.69
C TYR A 223 39.79 16.22 -18.73
N LEU A 224 38.95 16.76 -17.85
CA LEU A 224 37.52 16.52 -17.84
C LEU A 224 36.70 17.60 -18.58
N SER A 225 37.34 18.62 -19.18
CA SER A 225 36.62 19.80 -19.70
C SER A 225 35.82 19.55 -20.99
N ASN A 226 36.08 18.44 -21.69
CA ASN A 226 35.41 18.09 -22.94
C ASN A 226 34.11 17.31 -22.73
N VAL A 227 33.79 16.94 -21.49
CA VAL A 227 32.59 16.19 -21.13
C VAL A 227 31.36 17.08 -21.33
N ARG A 228 30.38 16.56 -22.06
CA ARG A 228 29.08 17.22 -22.34
C ARG A 228 27.91 16.53 -21.67
N THR A 229 27.99 15.21 -21.48
CA THR A 229 26.88 14.42 -20.94
C THR A 229 27.37 13.50 -19.84
N ILE A 230 26.66 13.51 -18.71
CA ILE A 230 26.90 12.60 -17.58
C ILE A 230 25.63 11.78 -17.34
N ILE A 231 25.79 10.46 -17.28
CA ILE A 231 24.72 9.51 -17.05
C ILE A 231 24.99 8.85 -15.70
N GLY A 232 24.22 9.22 -14.69
CA GLY A 232 24.38 8.78 -13.29
C GLY A 232 24.69 9.91 -12.31
N SER A 233 24.88 9.55 -11.04
CA SER A 233 25.09 10.51 -9.94
C SER A 233 26.45 11.21 -9.99
N ILE A 234 26.51 12.44 -9.51
CA ILE A 234 27.75 13.19 -9.32
C ILE A 234 28.15 13.14 -7.84
N ASP A 235 29.36 12.68 -7.55
CA ASP A 235 29.88 12.48 -6.20
C ASP A 235 31.35 12.95 -6.09
N ILE A 236 31.57 14.09 -5.45
CA ILE A 236 32.87 14.75 -5.32
C ILE A 236 33.22 14.87 -3.84
N GLN A 237 34.23 14.11 -3.40
CA GLN A 237 34.60 14.01 -1.99
C GLN A 237 36.11 14.07 -1.76
N ASN A 238 36.51 14.74 -0.67
CA ASN A 238 37.90 14.79 -0.20
C ASN A 238 38.88 15.24 -1.31
N THR A 239 38.50 16.24 -2.11
CA THR A 239 39.33 16.76 -3.20
C THR A 239 39.95 18.10 -2.87
N SER A 240 41.04 18.45 -3.56
CA SER A 240 41.65 19.78 -3.50
C SER A 240 41.08 20.79 -4.51
N LEU A 241 39.91 20.50 -5.10
CA LEU A 241 39.23 21.38 -6.05
C LEU A 241 38.83 22.71 -5.39
N LYS A 242 38.94 23.80 -6.15
CA LYS A 242 38.52 25.14 -5.72
C LYS A 242 37.09 25.49 -6.14
N ASP A 243 36.65 24.93 -7.27
CA ASP A 243 35.34 25.15 -7.88
C ASP A 243 35.01 24.05 -8.90
N LEU A 244 33.82 24.10 -9.50
CA LEU A 244 33.35 23.17 -10.53
C LEU A 244 33.42 23.75 -11.95
N SER A 245 34.22 24.78 -12.21
CA SER A 245 34.25 25.45 -13.53
C SER A 245 34.68 24.55 -14.69
N PHE A 246 35.34 23.42 -14.41
CA PHE A 246 35.68 22.40 -15.40
C PHE A 246 34.44 21.74 -16.02
N MET A 247 33.31 21.78 -15.32
CA MET A 247 32.01 21.21 -15.72
C MET A 247 31.15 22.16 -16.56
N LYS A 248 31.63 23.36 -16.89
CA LYS A 248 30.85 24.40 -17.60
C LYS A 248 30.30 24.01 -18.98
N ASN A 249 30.86 22.99 -19.61
CA ASN A 249 30.46 22.52 -20.94
C ASN A 249 29.46 21.35 -20.87
N ILE A 250 29.05 20.95 -19.66
CA ILE A 250 28.06 19.89 -19.48
C ILE A 250 26.70 20.45 -19.87
N GLU A 251 26.07 19.78 -20.81
CA GLU A 251 24.76 20.12 -21.38
C GLU A 251 23.66 19.30 -20.72
N LEU A 252 23.93 18.03 -20.39
CA LEU A 252 22.93 17.09 -19.90
C LEU A 252 23.48 16.22 -18.75
N VAL A 253 22.75 16.18 -17.65
CA VAL A 253 22.93 15.17 -16.59
C VAL A 253 21.68 14.33 -16.50
N GLN A 254 21.79 13.06 -16.85
CA GLN A 254 20.70 12.10 -16.78
C GLN A 254 20.78 11.32 -15.48
N ILE A 255 19.74 11.43 -14.65
CA ILE A 255 19.69 10.79 -13.33
C ILE A 255 18.58 9.75 -13.33
N ASN A 256 18.93 8.57 -12.81
CA ASN A 256 17.99 7.50 -12.58
C ASN A 256 17.87 7.22 -11.07
N ASN A 257 16.86 7.83 -10.46
CA ASN A 257 16.43 7.51 -9.09
C ASN A 257 15.15 6.69 -9.19
N VAL A 258 15.22 5.50 -9.80
CA VAL A 258 14.11 4.55 -9.79
C VAL A 258 14.02 3.98 -8.37
N GLY A 259 12.86 4.11 -7.73
CA GLY A 259 12.54 3.39 -6.51
C GLY A 259 12.08 4.17 -5.29
N LEU A 260 11.91 3.43 -4.19
CA LEU A 260 11.48 3.90 -2.87
C LEU A 260 12.64 4.49 -2.04
N GLU A 261 13.90 4.22 -2.39
CA GLU A 261 15.05 4.78 -1.71
C GLU A 261 15.49 6.10 -2.37
N GLU A 262 15.30 7.19 -1.64
CA GLU A 262 15.79 8.51 -1.98
C GLU A 262 17.34 8.54 -2.02
N ARG A 263 17.94 8.44 -3.22
CA ARG A 263 19.40 8.50 -3.43
C ARG A 263 19.87 9.93 -3.68
N VAL A 264 20.99 10.31 -3.05
CA VAL A 264 21.68 11.59 -3.31
C VAL A 264 22.30 11.53 -4.69
N ALA A 265 21.78 12.33 -5.62
CA ALA A 265 22.25 12.38 -6.99
C ALA A 265 23.39 13.40 -7.19
N PHE A 266 23.45 14.43 -6.34
CA PHE A 266 24.54 15.41 -6.32
C PHE A 266 25.16 15.48 -4.94
N ASN A 267 26.32 14.87 -4.75
CA ASN A 267 27.01 14.87 -3.47
C ASN A 267 28.33 15.63 -3.59
N ILE A 268 28.45 16.74 -2.86
CA ILE A 268 29.68 17.52 -2.76
C ILE A 268 29.98 17.67 -1.27
N GLN A 269 30.95 16.88 -0.79
CA GLN A 269 31.26 16.88 0.63
C GLN A 269 32.76 16.85 0.92
N ASN A 270 33.15 17.44 2.05
CA ASN A 270 34.51 17.37 2.60
C ASN A 270 35.60 17.93 1.65
N ASN A 271 35.24 18.89 0.79
CA ASN A 271 36.19 19.56 -0.10
C ASN A 271 36.68 20.87 0.52
N GLY A 272 37.63 20.77 1.45
CA GLY A 272 38.07 21.90 2.28
C GLY A 272 38.75 23.08 1.55
N ARG A 273 39.05 22.96 0.25
CA ARG A 273 39.59 24.05 -0.58
C ARG A 273 38.55 24.68 -1.53
N MET A 274 37.33 24.16 -1.55
CA MET A 274 36.30 24.58 -2.49
C MET A 274 35.61 25.86 -2.00
N THR A 275 35.82 26.97 -2.69
CA THR A 275 35.31 28.31 -2.31
C THR A 275 34.16 28.79 -3.20
N ARG A 276 33.94 28.19 -4.37
CA ARG A 276 32.88 28.60 -5.30
C ARG A 276 32.23 27.39 -5.95
N PHE A 277 30.96 27.51 -6.32
CA PHE A 277 30.26 26.49 -7.09
C PHE A 277 30.67 26.54 -8.57
N ALA A 278 30.48 27.70 -9.23
CA ALA A 278 30.94 27.97 -10.61
C ALA A 278 30.46 26.98 -11.69
N LEU A 279 29.33 26.32 -11.46
CA LEU A 279 28.64 25.48 -12.43
C LEU A 279 27.46 26.26 -13.01
N PHE A 280 27.35 26.29 -14.35
CA PHE A 280 26.34 27.06 -15.06
C PHE A 280 25.64 26.19 -16.10
N ASN A 281 24.31 26.37 -16.22
CA ASN A 281 23.48 25.81 -17.29
C ASN A 281 23.40 24.27 -17.31
N LEU A 282 23.03 23.69 -16.17
CA LEU A 282 22.85 22.25 -16.01
C LEU A 282 21.41 21.85 -16.33
N ASP A 283 21.19 21.12 -17.43
CA ASP A 283 19.90 20.46 -17.66
C ASP A 283 19.92 19.08 -16.98
N ILE A 284 18.98 18.88 -16.05
CA ILE A 284 18.83 17.62 -15.33
C ILE A 284 17.61 16.91 -15.91
N ALA A 285 17.88 15.85 -16.68
CA ALA A 285 16.84 15.00 -17.21
C ALA A 285 16.62 13.78 -16.31
N HIS A 286 15.35 13.47 -16.08
CA HIS A 286 14.93 12.28 -15.39
C HIS A 286 14.63 11.17 -16.39
N VAL A 287 15.23 9.99 -16.19
CA VAL A 287 14.80 8.78 -16.89
C VAL A 287 13.39 8.38 -16.43
N TRP A 288 13.10 8.61 -15.14
CA TRP A 288 11.83 8.29 -14.47
C TRP A 288 11.42 9.40 -13.49
N PRO A 289 10.12 9.65 -13.26
CA PRO A 289 9.66 10.66 -12.32
C PRO A 289 10.23 10.41 -10.91
N GLY A 290 11.02 11.34 -10.39
CA GLY A 290 11.68 11.18 -9.10
C GLY A 290 12.20 12.50 -8.54
N SER A 291 12.48 12.55 -7.25
CA SER A 291 13.10 13.73 -6.62
C SER A 291 14.61 13.73 -6.81
N THR A 292 15.18 14.87 -7.23
CA THR A 292 16.63 15.06 -7.26
C THR A 292 17.11 15.59 -5.92
N ILE A 293 17.94 14.79 -5.26
CA ILE A 293 18.49 15.10 -3.94
C ILE A 293 19.97 15.47 -4.08
N ALA A 294 20.36 16.56 -3.44
CA ALA A 294 21.70 17.10 -3.39
C ALA A 294 22.22 17.13 -1.95
N ASN A 295 23.53 17.15 -1.76
CA ASN A 295 24.19 17.32 -0.48
C ASN A 295 25.41 18.23 -0.67
N ILE A 296 25.44 19.34 0.07
CA ILE A 296 26.53 20.32 0.07
C ILE A 296 27.00 20.47 1.51
N GLU A 297 28.12 19.83 1.84
CA GLU A 297 28.56 19.69 3.23
C GLU A 297 30.07 19.86 3.39
N ASN A 298 30.53 20.43 4.51
CA ASN A 298 31.95 20.48 4.90
C ASN A 298 32.89 21.01 3.79
N LEU A 299 32.50 22.10 3.13
CA LEU A 299 33.31 22.82 2.15
C LEU A 299 34.20 23.89 2.82
N HIS A 300 34.90 24.70 2.03
CA HIS A 300 35.64 25.83 2.59
C HIS A 300 34.67 26.79 3.30
N PRO A 301 35.04 27.43 4.43
CA PRO A 301 34.17 28.39 5.09
C PRO A 301 33.68 29.51 4.16
N ASP A 302 34.54 29.98 3.25
CA ASP A 302 34.22 30.99 2.20
C ASP A 302 33.40 30.48 1.02
N PHE A 303 32.92 29.23 1.04
CA PHE A 303 32.05 28.71 0.01
C PHE A 303 30.74 29.49 -0.08
N CYS A 304 30.44 30.00 -1.28
CA CYS A 304 29.23 30.77 -1.53
C CYS A 304 28.57 30.45 -2.88
N PHE A 305 27.26 30.67 -2.97
CA PHE A 305 26.46 30.68 -4.20
C PHE A 305 26.16 32.11 -4.66
N THR A 306 26.26 32.38 -5.96
CA THR A 306 25.67 33.59 -6.55
C THR A 306 24.15 33.44 -6.63
N ILE A 307 23.46 34.57 -6.84
CA ILE A 307 22.01 34.56 -7.03
C ILE A 307 21.62 33.82 -8.30
N GLU A 308 22.43 33.93 -9.37
CA GLU A 308 22.24 33.13 -10.57
C GLU A 308 22.36 31.63 -10.30
N GLU A 309 23.40 31.19 -9.59
CA GLU A 309 23.66 29.78 -9.30
C GLU A 309 22.53 29.14 -8.46
N ILE A 310 22.09 29.81 -7.39
CA ILE A 310 21.06 29.25 -6.50
C ILE A 310 19.71 29.11 -7.20
N LEU A 311 19.37 30.02 -8.12
CA LEU A 311 18.14 29.96 -8.91
C LEU A 311 18.12 28.78 -9.88
N GLN A 312 19.28 28.37 -10.38
CA GLN A 312 19.40 27.22 -11.29
C GLN A 312 19.27 25.89 -10.56
N ILE A 313 19.47 25.85 -9.24
CA ILE A 313 19.39 24.63 -8.43
C ILE A 313 18.26 24.68 -7.39
N SER A 314 17.42 25.72 -7.43
CA SER A 314 16.36 25.92 -6.43
C SER A 314 15.25 24.87 -6.48
N TYR A 315 15.23 24.02 -7.51
CA TYR A 315 14.33 22.86 -7.62
C TYR A 315 14.89 21.58 -6.98
N LEU A 316 16.18 21.56 -6.59
CA LEU A 316 16.84 20.40 -5.99
C LEU A 316 16.54 20.29 -4.50
N LYS A 317 16.16 19.12 -4.00
CA LYS A 317 16.07 18.89 -2.55
C LYS A 317 17.47 18.75 -1.97
N PHE A 318 17.75 19.29 -0.78
CA PHE A 318 19.08 19.19 -0.18
C PHE A 318 19.05 18.42 1.12
N VAL A 319 19.99 17.51 1.35
CA VAL A 319 20.23 16.85 2.65
C VAL A 319 20.85 17.86 3.62
N ASN A 320 22.02 18.38 3.25
CA ASN A 320 22.67 19.51 3.92
C ASN A 320 22.95 20.61 2.88
N LEU A 321 22.90 21.87 3.32
CA LEU A 321 23.22 23.03 2.47
C LEU A 321 24.09 24.04 3.24
N HIS A 322 25.37 23.69 3.42
CA HIS A 322 26.32 24.60 4.06
C HIS A 322 26.90 25.59 3.05
N ALA A 323 26.28 26.77 2.90
CA ALA A 323 26.73 27.81 2.00
C ALA A 323 26.31 29.23 2.45
N ARG A 324 26.89 30.25 1.80
CA ARG A 324 26.49 31.67 1.93
C ARG A 324 26.21 32.29 0.55
N PHE A 325 25.62 33.48 0.52
CA PHE A 325 25.49 34.22 -0.74
C PHE A 325 26.80 34.97 -1.06
N CYS A 326 27.20 34.96 -2.33
CA CYS A 326 28.36 35.71 -2.79
C CYS A 326 28.08 37.22 -2.91
N GLU A 327 29.15 38.03 -2.91
CA GLU A 327 29.02 39.46 -3.21
C GLU A 327 28.60 39.70 -4.67
N GLU A 328 29.15 38.90 -5.59
CA GLU A 328 28.77 38.88 -7.00
C GLU A 328 27.42 38.19 -7.19
N THR A 329 26.58 38.74 -8.07
CA THR A 329 25.19 38.28 -8.24
C THR A 329 25.00 37.33 -9.41
N GLY A 330 25.85 37.43 -10.44
CA GLY A 330 25.65 36.76 -11.73
C GLY A 330 24.70 37.52 -12.66
N ASN A 331 24.32 36.88 -13.78
CA ASN A 331 23.40 37.43 -14.77
C ASN A 331 21.94 37.23 -14.34
N LEU A 332 21.24 38.34 -14.08
CA LEU A 332 19.86 38.34 -13.61
C LEU A 332 18.83 38.66 -14.72
N ALA A 333 19.21 38.56 -15.99
CA ALA A 333 18.33 38.74 -17.16
C ALA A 333 17.51 40.06 -17.13
N GLY A 334 18.13 41.14 -16.65
CA GLY A 334 17.49 42.46 -16.55
C GLY A 334 16.64 42.71 -15.30
N SER A 335 16.52 41.74 -14.38
CA SER A 335 15.86 41.96 -13.08
C SER A 335 16.73 42.77 -12.12
N ILE A 336 16.09 43.65 -11.33
CA ILE A 336 16.76 44.55 -10.40
C ILE A 336 16.88 43.86 -9.03
N LEU A 337 18.13 43.64 -8.58
CA LEU A 337 18.44 43.14 -7.24
C LEU A 337 18.79 44.31 -6.31
N CYS A 338 18.07 44.41 -5.21
CA CYS A 338 18.30 45.39 -4.16
C CYS A 338 18.88 44.70 -2.92
N ARG A 339 19.89 45.31 -2.31
CA ARG A 339 20.40 44.86 -1.00
C ARG A 339 19.52 45.44 0.09
N PHE A 340 19.06 44.60 0.99
CA PHE A 340 18.24 45.03 2.10
C PHE A 340 19.07 45.71 3.18
N ASP A 341 18.60 46.86 3.66
CA ASP A 341 19.08 47.53 4.87
C ASP A 341 17.87 47.92 5.73
N LYS A 342 17.00 48.78 5.20
CA LYS A 342 15.72 49.18 5.81
C LYS A 342 14.65 49.42 4.75
N LEU A 343 13.37 49.24 5.12
CA LEU A 343 12.23 49.49 4.22
C LEU A 343 12.19 50.94 3.69
N SER A 344 12.58 51.92 4.50
CA SER A 344 12.63 53.33 4.09
C SER A 344 13.59 53.57 2.91
N ASN A 345 14.70 52.84 2.88
CA ASN A 345 15.80 53.00 1.93
C ASN A 345 15.68 52.07 0.71
N LEU A 346 14.73 51.13 0.73
CA LEU A 346 14.47 50.23 -0.39
C LEU A 346 13.91 51.02 -1.57
N ASP A 347 14.38 50.76 -2.78
CA ASP A 347 13.84 51.38 -4.00
C ASP A 347 12.49 50.76 -4.39
N ASP A 348 11.64 51.52 -5.06
CA ASP A 348 10.28 51.09 -5.43
C ASP A 348 10.25 50.09 -6.61
N ASN A 349 11.36 49.95 -7.34
CA ASN A 349 11.48 49.11 -8.54
C ASN A 349 12.25 47.79 -8.31
N CYS A 350 12.46 47.40 -7.05
CA CYS A 350 13.16 46.18 -6.70
C CYS A 350 12.35 44.93 -7.11
N ASN A 351 12.94 44.06 -7.93
CA ASN A 351 12.33 42.77 -8.27
C ASN A 351 12.85 41.65 -7.35
N LYS A 352 14.07 41.77 -6.86
CA LYS A 352 14.73 40.77 -6.00
C LYS A 352 15.37 41.47 -4.82
N ILE A 353 15.34 40.85 -3.65
CA ILE A 353 15.98 41.36 -2.44
C ILE A 353 17.05 40.39 -1.97
N LEU A 354 18.24 40.91 -1.67
CA LEU A 354 19.31 40.16 -0.98
C LEU A 354 19.49 40.71 0.44
N GLY A 355 19.23 39.87 1.45
CA GLY A 355 19.29 40.22 2.87
C GLY A 355 17.98 39.87 3.61
N ASP A 356 18.06 39.87 4.93
CA ASP A 356 16.95 39.56 5.82
C ASP A 356 15.97 40.73 5.91
N VAL A 357 14.74 40.53 5.43
CA VAL A 357 13.71 41.57 5.39
C VAL A 357 13.04 41.68 6.76
N LEU A 358 13.21 42.84 7.40
CA LEU A 358 12.55 43.18 8.67
C LEU A 358 11.47 44.24 8.44
N ILE A 359 10.25 43.95 8.90
CA ILE A 359 9.13 44.89 8.96
C ILE A 359 8.75 45.08 10.43
N GLU A 360 8.96 46.29 10.95
CA GLU A 360 8.61 46.64 12.33
C GLU A 360 7.66 47.83 12.44
N GLY A 361 7.10 48.07 13.64
CA GLY A 361 6.15 49.16 13.85
C GLY A 361 6.71 50.52 13.40
N GLY A 362 6.02 51.18 12.48
CA GLY A 362 6.48 52.40 11.79
C GLY A 362 6.79 52.21 10.30
N ASP A 363 7.02 50.97 9.86
CA ASP A 363 7.31 50.61 8.47
C ASP A 363 6.06 50.39 7.61
N GLU A 364 4.85 50.45 8.18
CA GLU A 364 3.60 50.16 7.47
C GLU A 364 3.37 51.07 6.26
N LYS A 365 3.92 52.29 6.28
CA LYS A 365 3.88 53.23 5.13
C LYS A 365 4.79 52.85 3.97
N TYR A 366 5.74 51.94 4.16
CA TYR A 366 6.74 51.55 3.18
C TYR A 366 6.47 50.14 2.58
N VAL A 367 5.49 49.39 3.09
CA VAL A 367 5.22 48.01 2.63
C VAL A 367 4.79 47.92 1.17
N SER A 368 4.29 49.01 0.58
CA SER A 368 3.94 49.06 -0.85
C SER A 368 5.14 48.83 -1.77
N LYS A 369 6.36 49.12 -1.29
CA LYS A 369 7.61 48.87 -2.03
C LYS A 369 7.90 47.38 -2.25
N LEU A 370 7.30 46.52 -1.44
CA LEU A 370 7.43 45.07 -1.55
C LEU A 370 6.45 44.46 -2.59
N GLY A 371 5.62 45.29 -3.22
CA GLY A 371 4.57 44.84 -4.13
C GLY A 371 5.09 44.16 -5.39
N ASP A 372 6.23 44.62 -5.92
CA ASP A 372 6.79 44.14 -7.19
C ASP A 372 8.01 43.22 -6.98
N VAL A 373 8.28 42.84 -5.71
CA VAL A 373 9.34 41.93 -5.32
C VAL A 373 8.90 40.49 -5.58
N TRP A 374 9.67 39.76 -6.35
CA TRP A 374 9.45 38.36 -6.71
C TRP A 374 10.17 37.40 -5.78
N ASN A 375 11.39 37.75 -5.35
CA ASN A 375 12.27 36.84 -4.63
C ASN A 375 12.98 37.54 -3.46
N ILE A 376 13.07 36.86 -2.33
CA ILE A 376 13.86 37.27 -1.18
C ILE A 376 14.95 36.21 -0.94
N PHE A 377 16.22 36.62 -0.98
CA PHE A 377 17.39 35.80 -0.65
C PHE A 377 17.85 36.18 0.76
N GLY A 378 17.24 35.53 1.75
CA GLY A 378 17.31 35.83 3.17
C GLY A 378 16.05 35.32 3.88
N SER A 379 15.79 35.84 5.08
CA SER A 379 14.57 35.57 5.86
C SER A 379 13.56 36.73 5.81
N LEU A 380 12.33 36.49 6.23
CA LEU A 380 11.28 37.51 6.36
C LEU A 380 10.77 37.58 7.81
N THR A 381 11.00 38.70 8.49
CA THR A 381 10.53 38.95 9.86
C THR A 381 9.55 40.11 9.90
N ILE A 382 8.35 39.89 10.45
CA ILE A 382 7.30 40.90 10.62
C ILE A 382 6.91 40.97 12.09
N ARG A 383 7.23 42.07 12.77
CA ARG A 383 6.98 42.17 14.20
C ARG A 383 6.43 43.50 14.69
N ASN A 384 5.56 43.44 15.70
CA ASN A 384 5.02 44.62 16.39
C ASN A 384 4.40 45.68 15.46
N THR A 385 3.75 45.25 14.38
CA THR A 385 3.08 46.12 13.40
C THR A 385 1.57 46.22 13.63
N ASN A 386 0.95 47.24 13.03
CA ASN A 386 -0.51 47.41 12.94
C ASN A 386 -1.06 46.95 11.56
N LEU A 387 -0.35 46.05 10.87
CA LEU A 387 -0.79 45.52 9.58
C LEU A 387 -1.99 44.59 9.77
N LYS A 388 -3.01 44.74 8.90
CA LYS A 388 -4.20 43.87 8.91
C LYS A 388 -4.08 42.64 8.02
N SER A 389 -3.28 42.75 6.95
CA SER A 389 -3.07 41.72 5.91
C SER A 389 -1.65 41.80 5.36
N LEU A 390 -1.17 40.70 4.77
CA LEU A 390 0.11 40.61 4.07
C LEU A 390 -0.03 40.55 2.54
N ASP A 391 -1.23 40.84 2.02
CA ASP A 391 -1.57 40.81 0.60
C ASP A 391 -0.79 41.83 -0.26
N PHE A 392 -0.10 42.77 0.37
CA PHE A 392 0.83 43.68 -0.31
C PHE A 392 2.02 42.96 -0.94
N PHE A 393 2.34 41.71 -0.57
CA PHE A 393 3.31 40.86 -1.28
C PHE A 393 2.73 40.29 -2.60
N ARG A 394 2.36 41.18 -3.53
CA ARG A 394 1.57 40.79 -4.72
C ARG A 394 2.28 39.80 -5.63
N MET A 395 3.59 39.93 -5.79
CA MET A 395 4.39 39.15 -6.76
C MET A 395 5.43 38.23 -6.11
N LEU A 396 5.49 38.17 -4.78
CA LEU A 396 6.48 37.36 -4.07
C LEU A 396 6.23 35.88 -4.35
N SER A 397 7.17 35.21 -5.01
CA SER A 397 7.07 33.82 -5.46
C SER A 397 7.80 32.85 -4.53
N TYR A 398 9.03 33.17 -4.11
CA TYR A 398 9.83 32.31 -3.22
C TYR A 398 10.79 33.11 -2.33
N ILE A 399 11.09 32.53 -1.17
CA ILE A 399 12.04 33.03 -0.16
C ILE A 399 13.09 31.94 0.05
N ILE A 400 14.37 32.29 -0.07
CA ILE A 400 15.48 31.34 0.07
C ILE A 400 16.42 31.85 1.16
N SER A 401 16.50 31.14 2.27
CA SER A 401 17.51 31.35 3.31
C SER A 401 18.54 30.22 3.28
N LEU A 402 19.81 30.56 3.45
CA LEU A 402 20.91 29.61 3.65
C LEU A 402 21.33 29.51 5.13
N ASP A 403 20.70 30.28 6.01
CA ASP A 403 20.94 30.23 7.46
C ASP A 403 19.98 29.24 8.12
N GLU A 404 20.52 28.12 8.58
CA GLU A 404 19.78 27.05 9.26
C GLU A 404 19.37 27.43 10.69
N ASP A 405 20.00 28.46 11.28
CA ASP A 405 19.76 28.86 12.66
C ASP A 405 18.59 29.85 12.82
N GLN A 406 18.04 30.36 11.71
CA GLN A 406 16.97 31.36 11.70
C GLN A 406 15.70 30.86 10.98
N PRO A 407 14.51 31.24 11.46
CA PRO A 407 13.27 30.91 10.78
C PRO A 407 13.19 31.61 9.40
N LEU A 408 12.74 30.89 8.37
CA LEU A 408 12.55 31.45 7.03
C LEU A 408 11.53 32.60 7.03
N ILE A 409 10.44 32.46 7.80
CA ILE A 409 9.44 33.49 8.03
C ILE A 409 9.12 33.57 9.54
N GLU A 410 9.29 34.74 10.14
CA GLU A 410 8.88 35.03 11.52
C GLU A 410 7.79 36.12 11.53
N ILE A 411 6.67 35.85 12.22
CA ILE A 411 5.60 36.83 12.39
C ILE A 411 5.22 36.87 13.88
N SER A 412 5.51 37.97 14.57
CA SER A 412 5.37 38.06 16.04
C SER A 412 4.86 39.43 16.52
N GLY A 413 3.98 39.47 17.52
CA GLY A 413 3.56 40.76 18.14
C GLY A 413 2.67 41.68 17.27
N ASN A 414 2.13 41.23 16.15
CA ASN A 414 1.23 42.02 15.28
C ASN A 414 -0.23 41.90 15.77
N GLY A 415 -0.70 42.87 16.55
CA GLY A 415 -1.99 42.79 17.26
C GLY A 415 -3.24 42.93 16.38
N GLU A 416 -3.11 43.58 15.21
CA GLU A 416 -4.22 43.84 14.27
C GLU A 416 -4.21 42.90 13.05
N LEU A 417 -3.29 41.94 12.99
CA LEU A 417 -3.13 41.05 11.83
C LEU A 417 -4.26 40.01 11.78
N GLU A 418 -5.19 40.19 10.83
CA GLU A 418 -6.35 39.32 10.64
C GLU A 418 -5.99 38.07 9.82
N ALA A 419 -5.13 38.21 8.81
CA ALA A 419 -4.65 37.10 7.96
C ALA A 419 -3.23 37.32 7.42
N ALA A 420 -2.39 36.29 7.48
CA ALA A 420 -1.08 36.27 6.82
C ALA A 420 -1.20 35.61 5.44
N TYR A 421 -1.72 36.35 4.46
CA TYR A 421 -1.95 35.87 3.09
C TYR A 421 -0.84 36.35 2.13
N PHE A 422 -0.21 35.43 1.40
CA PHE A 422 0.76 35.73 0.34
C PHE A 422 0.17 35.39 -1.05
N PRO A 423 -0.17 36.40 -1.88
CA PRO A 423 -0.86 36.20 -3.15
C PRO A 423 -0.17 35.34 -4.20
N ALA A 424 1.17 35.38 -4.28
CA ALA A 424 1.95 34.77 -5.37
C ALA A 424 2.91 33.66 -4.93
N ILE A 425 3.04 33.39 -3.63
CA ILE A 425 3.87 32.28 -3.16
C ILE A 425 3.14 30.99 -3.50
N VAL A 426 3.70 30.25 -4.47
CA VAL A 426 3.27 28.90 -4.85
C VAL A 426 4.06 27.92 -3.99
N VAL A 427 3.38 26.96 -3.37
CA VAL A 427 4.03 25.91 -2.56
C VAL A 427 4.92 25.04 -3.47
N SER A 428 6.20 25.38 -3.55
CA SER A 428 7.29 24.48 -3.92
C SER A 428 8.32 24.62 -2.81
N ALA A 429 8.17 23.83 -1.76
CA ALA A 429 9.12 23.83 -0.66
C ALA A 429 10.34 23.02 -1.11
N THR A 430 11.44 23.74 -1.25
CA THR A 430 12.77 23.17 -1.43
C THR A 430 13.67 23.74 -0.35
N LEU A 431 14.55 22.87 0.17
CA LEU A 431 15.71 23.08 1.05
C LEU A 431 15.55 22.49 2.47
N LEU A 432 16.35 21.44 2.71
CA LEU A 432 16.69 20.71 3.95
C LEU A 432 15.88 19.44 4.32
N TYR A 433 16.46 18.30 3.95
CA TYR A 433 16.20 16.93 4.37
C TYR A 433 17.21 16.57 5.48
N GLY A 434 16.92 16.93 6.73
CA GLY A 434 17.88 16.76 7.82
C GLY A 434 17.96 15.33 8.37
N ARG A 435 19.10 14.66 8.16
CA ARG A 435 19.43 13.34 8.74
C ARG A 435 20.48 13.45 9.86
N THR A 436 20.27 14.25 10.90
CA THR A 436 21.06 14.13 12.15
C THR A 436 20.26 14.48 13.42
N THR A 437 20.39 13.60 14.40
CA THR A 437 19.88 13.70 15.76
C THR A 437 20.57 14.83 16.55
N THR A 438 19.78 15.65 17.24
CA THR A 438 20.16 16.61 18.32
C THR A 438 20.56 18.05 17.95
N ARG A 439 19.60 18.87 17.48
CA ARG A 439 19.19 20.21 17.99
C ARG A 439 18.60 21.09 16.85
N ARG A 440 17.43 21.71 17.12
CA ARG A 440 16.67 22.75 16.38
C ARG A 440 15.59 22.24 15.38
N CYS A 441 14.47 22.96 15.33
CA CYS A 441 13.12 22.48 14.96
C CYS A 441 12.95 22.18 13.44
N LEU A 442 12.19 21.11 13.15
CA LEU A 442 12.26 20.23 11.96
C LEU A 442 11.53 20.70 10.69
N ILE A 443 12.05 20.29 9.51
CA ILE A 443 11.27 19.97 8.29
C ILE A 443 10.98 18.47 8.35
N LEU A 444 9.71 18.05 8.42
CA LEU A 444 9.32 16.65 8.52
C LEU A 444 8.51 16.22 7.29
N GLN A 445 9.08 15.25 6.59
CA GLN A 445 8.54 14.50 5.46
C GLN A 445 7.68 13.33 5.96
N ASN A 446 6.56 13.08 5.29
CA ASN A 446 5.86 11.80 5.39
C ASN A 446 6.66 10.75 4.61
N LEU A 447 7.18 9.75 5.32
CA LEU A 447 7.48 8.43 4.75
C LEU A 447 6.91 7.39 5.70
N ILE A 448 5.96 6.62 5.18
CA ILE A 448 5.50 5.36 5.76
C ILE A 448 6.67 4.37 5.61
N SER A 449 7.40 4.09 6.69
CA SER A 449 7.59 2.73 7.21
C SER A 449 8.38 2.76 8.52
N TYR A 450 8.07 1.80 9.38
CA TYR A 450 8.67 1.41 10.66
C TYR A 450 9.99 2.09 11.13
N PHE A 451 10.02 2.45 12.43
CA PHE A 451 11.17 2.88 13.26
C PHE A 451 11.61 4.36 13.22
N LEU A 452 11.04 5.19 14.11
CA LEU A 452 11.77 5.98 15.13
C LEU A 452 10.78 6.84 15.94
N LYS A 453 10.41 6.30 17.11
CA LYS A 453 9.57 6.96 18.12
C LYS A 453 10.48 7.42 19.24
N PHE A 454 10.94 8.67 19.27
CA PHE A 454 11.29 9.42 20.49
C PHE A 454 11.71 10.88 20.21
N GLN A 455 11.11 11.81 20.97
CA GLN A 455 11.48 13.22 21.21
C GLN A 455 11.26 14.26 20.09
N LEU A 456 10.11 14.96 20.13
CA LEU A 456 10.01 16.35 19.70
C LEU A 456 8.90 17.11 20.47
N ASN A 457 9.05 17.23 21.79
CA ASN A 457 8.20 18.11 22.62
C ASN A 457 8.99 19.40 22.90
N GLN A 458 8.67 20.49 22.18
CA GLN A 458 8.84 21.93 22.53
C GLN A 458 9.16 22.80 21.29
N CYS A 459 8.15 23.22 20.51
CA CYS A 459 8.24 24.37 19.58
C CYS A 459 6.84 24.89 19.14
N ILE A 460 6.21 25.70 20.01
CA ILE A 460 5.32 26.88 19.80
C ILE A 460 4.00 26.79 18.96
N ARG A 461 3.03 27.63 19.37
CA ARG A 461 1.60 27.77 18.98
C ARG A 461 1.31 28.87 17.91
N LYS A 462 0.20 28.68 17.18
CA LYS A 462 -0.79 29.62 16.54
C LYS A 462 -0.37 30.85 15.70
N LEU A 463 -0.27 30.72 14.37
CA LEU A 463 -0.63 31.80 13.42
C LEU A 463 -1.29 31.20 12.15
N ASN A 464 -2.30 31.87 11.57
CA ASN A 464 -3.05 31.43 10.38
C ASN A 464 -2.40 32.01 9.11
N ILE A 465 -1.80 31.17 8.27
CA ILE A 465 -1.07 31.57 7.04
C ILE A 465 -1.80 30.98 5.83
N ARG A 466 -2.02 31.80 4.80
CA ARG A 466 -2.82 31.44 3.61
C ARG A 466 -1.94 31.59 2.36
N LEU A 467 -1.81 30.53 1.56
CA LEU A 467 -1.00 30.47 0.32
C LEU A 467 -1.89 30.15 -0.90
N ARG A 468 -1.43 30.48 -2.12
CA ARG A 468 -2.21 30.27 -3.35
C ARG A 468 -1.98 28.85 -3.92
N PRO A 469 -3.03 28.06 -4.21
CA PRO A 469 -2.89 26.77 -4.90
C PRO A 469 -2.59 26.95 -6.40
N TYR A 470 -1.74 26.08 -6.95
CA TYR A 470 -1.39 26.07 -8.38
C TYR A 470 -2.51 25.45 -9.21
N SER A 471 -2.84 26.05 -10.36
CA SER A 471 -3.82 25.52 -11.33
C SER A 471 -3.11 25.08 -12.61
N GLU A 472 -3.40 23.84 -13.04
CA GLU A 472 -3.16 23.24 -14.38
C GLU A 472 -1.76 22.68 -14.71
N ARG A 473 -1.54 21.38 -14.41
CA ARG A 473 -1.00 20.28 -15.25
C ARG A 473 -0.72 19.03 -14.37
N PRO A 474 -0.94 17.79 -14.82
CA PRO A 474 -0.96 16.62 -13.95
C PRO A 474 0.44 16.00 -13.83
N TYR A 475 1.31 16.55 -12.99
CA TYR A 475 2.48 15.83 -12.49
C TYR A 475 2.72 16.20 -11.02
N ILE A 476 2.53 15.20 -10.15
CA ILE A 476 3.02 15.05 -8.77
C ILE A 476 2.71 16.22 -7.81
N THR A 477 1.67 16.05 -6.99
CA THR A 477 1.39 16.88 -5.82
C THR A 477 2.32 16.50 -4.65
N HIS A 478 3.03 17.46 -4.08
CA HIS A 478 3.72 17.32 -2.80
C HIS A 478 3.20 18.43 -1.86
N PHE A 479 2.42 18.06 -0.84
CA PHE A 479 2.01 18.96 0.22
C PHE A 479 3.04 18.92 1.36
N GLN A 480 3.60 20.07 1.75
CA GLN A 480 4.49 20.23 2.90
C GLN A 480 3.95 21.28 3.88
N MET A 481 4.22 21.05 5.18
CA MET A 481 3.71 21.80 6.32
C MET A 481 4.74 22.82 6.83
N TYR A 482 4.31 24.03 7.21
CA TYR A 482 5.16 25.13 7.69
C TYR A 482 5.18 25.19 9.23
N VAL A 483 6.33 25.52 9.84
CA VAL A 483 6.44 25.79 11.28
C VAL A 483 6.30 27.29 11.55
N PHE A 484 5.20 27.70 12.20
CA PHE A 484 4.98 29.08 12.65
C PHE A 484 5.18 29.21 14.16
N LYS A 485 5.98 30.19 14.59
CA LYS A 485 6.21 30.52 16.00
C LYS A 485 5.38 31.75 16.38
N SER A 486 4.31 31.58 17.15
CA SER A 486 3.51 32.70 17.67
C SER A 486 3.22 32.57 19.18
N THR A 487 3.14 33.72 19.82
CA THR A 487 2.69 33.87 21.21
C THR A 487 1.63 34.97 21.25
N THR A 488 0.35 34.60 21.20
CA THR A 488 -0.76 35.52 21.50
C THR A 488 -1.76 34.90 22.50
N SER A 489 -2.35 35.77 23.32
CA SER A 489 -3.02 35.61 24.64
C SER A 489 -4.28 34.70 24.70
N PRO A 490 -4.85 34.37 25.89
CA PRO A 490 -5.74 33.21 26.09
C PRO A 490 -7.18 33.44 25.59
N PRO A 491 -7.88 32.37 25.14
CA PRO A 491 -9.26 32.47 24.66
C PRO A 491 -10.26 32.61 25.83
N GLY A 492 -11.29 33.45 25.62
CA GLY A 492 -12.41 33.70 26.52
C GLY A 492 -13.39 32.52 26.68
N PRO A 493 -14.39 32.65 27.57
CA PRO A 493 -15.04 31.51 28.22
C PRO A 493 -16.32 31.05 27.51
N THR A 494 -16.28 30.67 26.23
CA THR A 494 -17.40 29.96 25.59
C THR A 494 -16.94 29.15 24.39
N THR A 495 -16.43 27.95 24.62
CA THR A 495 -16.55 26.81 23.69
C THR A 495 -16.30 25.54 24.49
N GLN A 496 -17.30 24.67 24.51
CA GLN A 496 -17.33 23.45 25.30
C GLN A 496 -16.24 22.46 24.86
N ARG A 497 -15.55 21.93 25.87
CA ARG A 497 -14.56 20.85 25.80
C ARG A 497 -15.12 19.62 25.07
N TRP A 498 -14.44 19.21 24.00
CA TRP A 498 -14.40 17.82 23.57
C TRP A 498 -13.33 17.09 24.39
N PHE A 499 -13.72 15.95 24.98
CA PHE A 499 -12.84 15.15 25.82
C PHE A 499 -12.06 14.15 24.96
N GLY A 500 -10.73 14.32 24.89
CA GLY A 500 -9.81 13.20 24.69
C GLY A 500 -8.72 13.31 23.62
N LYS A 501 -7.81 14.30 23.67
CA LYS A 501 -6.32 14.14 23.75
C LYS A 501 -5.55 15.43 23.43
N GLU A 502 -4.52 15.64 24.27
CA GLU A 502 -3.29 16.45 24.23
C GLU A 502 -3.22 17.92 23.73
N PRO A 503 -2.36 18.78 24.33
CA PRO A 503 -2.27 20.20 24.04
C PRO A 503 -1.41 20.45 22.79
N GLY A 504 -2.00 20.35 21.61
CA GLY A 504 -1.30 20.58 20.33
C GLY A 504 -2.17 20.91 19.11
N ASP A 505 -3.50 20.82 19.19
CA ASP A 505 -4.33 20.92 17.99
C ASP A 505 -4.48 22.36 17.44
N TYR A 506 -4.23 22.49 16.15
CA TYR A 506 -4.33 23.70 15.34
C TYR A 506 -5.81 24.04 15.07
N TYR A 507 -6.15 25.34 15.10
CA TYR A 507 -7.47 25.84 14.71
C TYR A 507 -7.37 26.44 13.30
N TYR A 508 -8.12 25.91 12.33
CA TYR A 508 -8.41 26.62 11.09
C TYR A 508 -9.57 27.59 11.35
N TYR A 509 -9.29 28.88 11.52
CA TYR A 509 -10.36 29.89 11.49
C TYR A 509 -10.62 30.28 10.02
N GLU A 510 -11.72 29.74 9.48
CA GLU A 510 -12.34 30.05 8.18
C GLU A 510 -11.46 29.92 6.92
N GLY A 511 -11.09 28.71 6.54
CA GLY A 511 -10.42 28.50 5.25
C GLY A 511 -9.65 27.20 5.14
N GLY A 512 -10.31 26.03 5.19
CA GLY A 512 -9.69 24.73 4.94
C GLY A 512 -8.88 24.68 3.63
N PRO A 513 -8.01 23.65 3.48
CA PRO A 513 -6.88 23.63 2.53
C PRO A 513 -7.25 23.63 1.05
N GLU A 514 -8.53 23.53 0.69
CA GLU A 514 -9.00 23.40 -0.69
C GLU A 514 -10.11 24.39 -1.04
N LEU A 515 -10.18 24.75 -2.32
CA LEU A 515 -11.30 25.49 -2.90
C LEU A 515 -12.57 24.65 -2.65
N ASN A 516 -13.57 25.23 -1.96
CA ASN A 516 -14.80 24.57 -1.49
C ASN A 516 -14.73 23.78 -0.17
N TRP A 517 -13.76 24.00 0.73
CA TRP A 517 -13.76 23.36 2.06
C TRP A 517 -15.05 23.58 2.89
N LYS A 518 -15.74 24.71 2.72
CA LYS A 518 -17.06 24.97 3.35
C LYS A 518 -18.15 24.02 2.82
N ASN A 519 -17.89 23.38 1.69
CA ASN A 519 -18.75 22.38 1.04
C ASN A 519 -18.11 20.99 1.07
N LEU A 520 -16.92 20.81 1.68
CA LEU A 520 -16.39 19.47 1.92
C LEU A 520 -17.30 18.85 2.97
N PRO A 521 -17.85 17.66 2.69
CA PRO A 521 -18.67 16.97 3.66
C PRO A 521 -17.84 16.68 4.90
N ASP A 522 -18.40 16.98 6.08
CA ASP A 522 -17.75 16.66 7.35
C ASP A 522 -17.34 15.17 7.35
N TYR A 523 -16.19 14.86 7.93
CA TYR A 523 -15.79 13.48 8.19
C TYR A 523 -15.91 13.22 9.69
N PHE A 524 -16.38 12.02 10.08
CA PHE A 524 -16.42 11.62 11.49
C PHE A 524 -15.03 11.23 12.00
N PHE A 525 -14.22 10.63 11.12
CA PHE A 525 -12.83 10.26 11.35
C PHE A 525 -11.94 10.79 10.22
N ASN A 526 -10.67 11.07 10.51
CA ASN A 526 -9.69 11.33 9.45
C ASN A 526 -9.57 10.09 8.53
N GLU A 527 -9.30 10.29 7.24
CA GLU A 527 -9.18 9.20 6.25
C GLU A 527 -8.13 8.14 6.64
N ASP A 528 -7.02 8.54 7.26
CA ASP A 528 -6.03 7.61 7.82
C ASP A 528 -6.60 6.74 8.95
N THR A 529 -7.46 7.34 9.79
CA THR A 529 -8.09 6.63 10.91
C THR A 529 -9.18 5.69 10.39
N GLU A 530 -9.95 6.12 9.41
CA GLU A 530 -10.90 5.27 8.71
C GLU A 530 -10.20 4.05 8.09
N THR A 531 -9.13 4.28 7.33
CA THR A 531 -8.37 3.21 6.67
C THR A 531 -7.73 2.25 7.67
N ASP A 532 -7.13 2.75 8.75
CA ASP A 532 -6.56 1.91 9.82
C ASP A 532 -7.63 1.12 10.58
N VAL A 533 -8.79 1.72 10.85
CA VAL A 533 -9.94 1.04 11.48
C VAL A 533 -10.49 -0.04 10.56
N ILE A 534 -10.65 0.23 9.27
CA ILE A 534 -11.10 -0.75 8.27
C ILE A 534 -10.11 -1.90 8.18
N SER A 535 -8.82 -1.61 7.99
CA SER A 535 -7.76 -2.62 7.87
C SER A 535 -7.67 -3.52 9.10
N LYS A 536 -7.72 -2.94 10.31
CA LYS A 536 -7.74 -3.72 11.56
C LYS A 536 -9.02 -4.54 11.72
N SER A 537 -10.17 -3.98 11.34
CA SER A 537 -11.46 -4.68 11.40
C SER A 537 -11.50 -5.85 10.44
N GLU A 538 -10.93 -5.71 9.24
CA GLU A 538 -10.74 -6.81 8.28
C GLU A 538 -9.85 -7.91 8.85
N GLY A 539 -8.73 -7.56 9.48
CA GLY A 539 -7.84 -8.52 10.14
C GLY A 539 -8.56 -9.30 11.24
N VAL A 540 -9.39 -8.63 12.05
CA VAL A 540 -10.23 -9.28 13.07
C VAL A 540 -11.27 -10.20 12.44
N ASP A 541 -12.01 -9.74 11.43
CA ASP A 541 -13.02 -10.55 10.73
C ASP A 541 -12.41 -11.82 10.13
N HIS A 542 -11.20 -11.72 9.58
CA HIS A 542 -10.46 -12.85 9.04
C HIS A 542 -10.09 -13.87 10.12
N ILE A 543 -9.53 -13.43 11.25
CA ILE A 543 -9.18 -14.34 12.36
C ILE A 543 -10.43 -15.02 12.92
N VAL A 544 -11.50 -14.24 13.14
CA VAL A 544 -12.77 -14.73 13.68
C VAL A 544 -13.42 -15.72 12.73
N SER A 545 -13.32 -15.52 11.41
CA SER A 545 -13.89 -16.43 10.41
C SER A 545 -13.20 -17.81 10.39
N PHE A 546 -11.88 -17.86 10.58
CA PHE A 546 -11.15 -19.14 10.72
C PHE A 546 -11.54 -19.89 11.99
N VAL A 547 -11.59 -19.17 13.12
CA VAL A 547 -12.03 -19.75 14.41
C VAL A 547 -13.48 -20.22 14.32
N GLY A 548 -14.35 -19.42 13.69
CA GLY A 548 -15.76 -19.71 13.47
C GLY A 548 -15.97 -20.95 12.60
N LEU A 549 -15.21 -21.09 11.51
CA LEU A 549 -15.24 -22.29 10.66
C LEU A 549 -14.86 -23.54 11.46
N PHE A 550 -13.75 -23.50 12.19
CA PHE A 550 -13.28 -24.63 12.99
C PHE A 550 -14.31 -25.06 14.03
N LEU A 551 -14.85 -24.11 14.81
CA LEU A 551 -15.83 -24.41 15.85
C LEU A 551 -17.15 -24.93 15.26
N ASN A 552 -17.63 -24.37 14.15
CA ASN A 552 -18.85 -24.84 13.50
C ASN A 552 -18.69 -26.20 12.84
N LEU A 553 -17.51 -26.55 12.32
CA LEU A 553 -17.23 -27.91 11.84
C LEU A 553 -17.32 -28.94 13.00
N VAL A 554 -16.70 -28.64 14.14
CA VAL A 554 -16.82 -29.47 15.35
C VAL A 554 -18.28 -29.55 15.81
N HIS A 555 -18.99 -28.42 15.82
CA HIS A 555 -20.39 -28.35 16.20
C HIS A 555 -21.28 -29.21 15.31
N PHE A 556 -21.07 -29.15 14.00
CA PHE A 556 -21.78 -29.94 12.98
C PHE A 556 -21.59 -31.45 13.21
N ILE A 557 -20.36 -31.88 13.50
CA ILE A 557 -20.03 -33.27 13.83
C ILE A 557 -20.78 -33.77 15.08
N VAL A 558 -21.01 -32.91 16.07
CA VAL A 558 -21.79 -33.24 17.26
C VAL A 558 -23.29 -33.30 16.94
N LEU A 559 -23.82 -32.30 16.23
CA LEU A 559 -25.26 -32.20 15.91
C LEU A 559 -25.78 -33.31 14.98
N THR A 560 -24.93 -33.86 14.13
CA THR A 560 -25.28 -34.98 13.23
C THR A 560 -25.50 -36.31 13.96
N ARG A 561 -25.20 -36.40 15.26
CA ARG A 561 -25.36 -37.62 16.06
C ARG A 561 -26.85 -37.95 16.27
N LYS A 562 -27.16 -39.25 16.20
CA LYS A 562 -28.53 -39.78 16.25
C LYS A 562 -29.33 -39.25 17.46
N GLU A 563 -28.71 -39.18 18.64
CA GLU A 563 -29.34 -38.73 19.89
C GLU A 563 -29.86 -37.27 19.83
N LEU A 564 -29.22 -36.38 19.06
CA LEU A 564 -29.63 -34.98 18.94
C LEU A 564 -30.64 -34.77 17.80
N ARG A 565 -30.59 -35.61 16.75
CA ARG A 565 -31.51 -35.55 15.60
C ARG A 565 -32.96 -35.95 15.92
N GLU A 566 -33.23 -36.41 17.13
CA GLU A 566 -34.59 -36.72 17.60
C GLU A 566 -35.40 -35.46 17.97
N SER A 567 -34.73 -34.31 18.17
CA SER A 567 -35.40 -33.04 18.44
C SER A 567 -35.49 -32.17 17.19
N VAL A 568 -36.68 -31.65 16.89
CA VAL A 568 -36.88 -30.69 15.77
C VAL A 568 -35.97 -29.46 15.89
N VAL A 569 -35.70 -29.00 17.11
CA VAL A 569 -34.92 -27.77 17.33
C VAL A 569 -33.45 -27.99 17.00
N PHE A 570 -32.89 -29.15 17.32
CA PHE A 570 -31.52 -29.48 16.93
C PHE A 570 -31.38 -29.72 15.42
N ILE A 571 -32.45 -30.15 14.73
CA ILE A 571 -32.46 -30.25 13.26
C ILE A 571 -32.42 -28.87 12.60
N ILE A 572 -33.18 -27.90 13.12
CA ILE A 572 -33.14 -26.53 12.56
C ILE A 572 -31.80 -25.86 12.90
N ILE A 573 -31.30 -26.05 14.12
CA ILE A 573 -29.95 -25.62 14.55
C ILE A 573 -28.85 -26.24 13.67
N LEU A 574 -29.00 -27.49 13.23
CA LEU A 574 -28.10 -28.10 12.25
C LEU A 574 -28.15 -27.39 10.89
N GLY A 575 -29.32 -26.93 10.47
CA GLY A 575 -29.48 -26.08 9.28
C GLY A 575 -28.77 -24.74 9.41
N ILE A 576 -28.92 -24.05 10.55
CA ILE A 576 -28.20 -22.81 10.87
C ILE A 576 -26.69 -23.03 10.81
N CYS A 577 -26.21 -24.10 11.46
CA CYS A 577 -24.78 -24.47 11.46
C CYS A 577 -24.24 -24.72 10.04
N PHE A 578 -25.05 -25.32 9.16
CA PHE A 578 -24.66 -25.53 7.76
C PHE A 578 -24.54 -24.20 6.99
N CYS A 579 -25.52 -23.30 7.15
CA CYS A 579 -25.46 -21.96 6.56
C CYS A 579 -24.24 -21.18 7.05
N ASP A 580 -23.96 -21.23 8.35
CA ASP A 580 -22.83 -20.53 8.95
C ASP A 580 -21.48 -21.06 8.39
N ILE A 581 -21.34 -22.37 8.20
CA ILE A 581 -20.14 -22.96 7.55
C ILE A 581 -19.97 -22.41 6.12
N LEU A 582 -21.05 -22.30 5.34
CA LEU A 582 -21.00 -21.71 4.01
C LEU A 582 -20.54 -20.25 4.05
N VAL A 583 -21.05 -19.45 5.01
CA VAL A 583 -20.64 -18.05 5.20
C VAL A 583 -19.16 -17.94 5.54
N PHE A 584 -18.63 -18.78 6.43
CA PHE A 584 -17.21 -18.74 6.78
C PHE A 584 -16.31 -19.16 5.60
N LEU A 585 -16.66 -20.25 4.89
CA LEU A 585 -15.88 -20.70 3.72
C LEU A 585 -15.84 -19.62 2.63
N SER A 586 -16.99 -19.01 2.34
CA SER A 586 -17.09 -17.98 1.32
C SER A 586 -16.46 -16.65 1.74
N SER A 587 -16.48 -16.27 3.03
CA SER A 587 -15.74 -15.11 3.53
C SER A 587 -14.22 -15.27 3.35
N ILE A 588 -13.67 -16.44 3.69
CA ILE A 588 -12.25 -16.77 3.48
C ILE A 588 -11.92 -16.74 1.98
N THR A 589 -12.77 -17.34 1.16
CA THR A 589 -12.58 -17.39 -0.31
C THR A 589 -12.63 -16.01 -0.93
N GLN A 590 -13.59 -15.16 -0.52
CA GLN A 590 -13.68 -13.77 -0.99
C GLN A 590 -12.40 -13.00 -0.68
N ARG A 591 -11.85 -13.13 0.53
CA ARG A 591 -10.62 -12.41 0.91
C ARG A 591 -9.39 -12.91 0.17
N TYR A 592 -9.33 -14.22 -0.09
CA TYR A 592 -8.24 -14.79 -0.88
C TYR A 592 -8.21 -14.21 -2.30
N PHE A 593 -9.38 -14.07 -2.93
CA PHE A 593 -9.51 -13.55 -4.31
C PHE A 593 -9.78 -12.05 -4.42
N SER A 594 -9.89 -11.30 -3.30
CA SER A 594 -10.14 -9.85 -3.31
C SER A 594 -8.98 -9.07 -3.91
N ASN A 595 -9.25 -7.87 -4.44
CA ASN A 595 -8.27 -6.99 -5.10
C ASN A 595 -7.59 -7.68 -6.31
N SER A 596 -8.34 -8.54 -7.01
CA SER A 596 -7.84 -9.26 -8.19
C SER A 596 -7.48 -8.33 -9.35
N GLU A 597 -8.07 -7.14 -9.42
CA GLU A 597 -7.67 -6.07 -10.34
C GLU A 597 -6.29 -5.52 -9.99
N GLU A 598 -6.11 -5.03 -8.76
CA GLU A 598 -4.85 -4.46 -8.28
C GLU A 598 -3.70 -5.49 -8.36
N ARG A 599 -3.94 -6.72 -7.88
CA ARG A 599 -2.95 -7.80 -7.96
C ARG A 599 -2.71 -8.26 -9.40
N GLY A 600 -3.73 -8.22 -10.26
CA GLY A 600 -3.58 -8.52 -11.69
C GLY A 600 -2.78 -7.45 -12.43
N MET A 601 -2.88 -6.18 -11.99
CA MET A 601 -2.12 -5.07 -12.54
C MET A 601 -0.65 -5.12 -12.11
N TYR A 602 -0.37 -5.32 -10.81
CA TYR A 602 1.00 -5.43 -10.31
C TYR A 602 1.67 -6.78 -10.60
N GLY A 603 0.88 -7.84 -10.79
CA GLY A 603 1.37 -9.19 -11.08
C GLY A 603 1.36 -9.56 -12.55
N GLY A 604 1.04 -8.64 -13.47
CA GLY A 604 1.11 -8.85 -14.92
C GLY A 604 0.05 -9.78 -15.53
N TYR A 605 -0.82 -10.42 -14.74
CA TYR A 605 -1.85 -11.37 -15.22
C TYR A 605 -3.22 -10.73 -15.51
N CYS A 606 -3.27 -9.40 -15.67
CA CYS A 606 -4.45 -8.64 -16.07
C CYS A 606 -5.03 -9.15 -17.42
N GLY A 607 -6.33 -9.44 -17.47
CA GLY A 607 -7.05 -9.88 -18.66
C GLY A 607 -6.91 -11.36 -19.02
N THR A 608 -6.26 -12.15 -18.16
CA THR A 608 -6.08 -13.61 -18.31
C THR A 608 -7.31 -14.41 -17.84
N ASP A 609 -7.42 -15.67 -18.28
CA ASP A 609 -8.43 -16.61 -17.78
C ASP A 609 -8.33 -16.82 -16.26
N ASN A 610 -7.11 -16.75 -15.72
CA ASN A 610 -6.89 -16.82 -14.27
C ASN A 610 -7.54 -15.64 -13.55
N GLN A 611 -7.37 -14.40 -14.05
CA GLN A 611 -8.04 -13.25 -13.47
C GLN A 611 -9.57 -13.37 -13.59
N TYR A 612 -10.09 -13.87 -14.72
CA TYR A 612 -11.53 -14.14 -14.88
C TYR A 612 -12.04 -15.07 -13.77
N TRP A 613 -11.34 -16.18 -13.51
CA TRP A 613 -11.69 -17.10 -12.44
C TRP A 613 -11.60 -16.47 -11.05
N MET A 614 -10.61 -15.60 -10.79
CA MET A 614 -10.53 -14.88 -9.51
C MET A 614 -11.73 -13.96 -9.30
N VAL A 615 -12.09 -13.15 -10.30
CA VAL A 615 -13.25 -12.25 -10.27
C VAL A 615 -14.56 -13.04 -10.13
N PHE A 616 -14.68 -14.16 -10.84
CA PHE A 616 -15.81 -15.08 -10.71
C PHE A 616 -15.92 -15.66 -9.30
N MET A 617 -14.81 -16.17 -8.75
CA MET A 617 -14.78 -16.75 -7.41
C MET A 617 -15.07 -15.72 -6.32
N GLU A 618 -14.60 -14.48 -6.48
CA GLU A 618 -14.94 -13.37 -5.61
C GLU A 618 -16.45 -13.08 -5.64
N THR A 619 -17.04 -12.99 -6.83
CA THR A 619 -18.48 -12.72 -7.04
C THR A 619 -19.34 -13.85 -6.48
N LEU A 620 -19.00 -15.10 -6.77
CA LEU A 620 -19.66 -16.29 -6.23
C LEU A 620 -19.58 -16.34 -4.70
N SER A 621 -18.43 -15.97 -4.14
CA SER A 621 -18.24 -15.91 -2.69
C SER A 621 -19.12 -14.86 -2.03
N LYS A 622 -19.28 -13.67 -2.63
CA LYS A 622 -20.23 -12.64 -2.18
C LYS A 622 -21.67 -13.18 -2.20
N ALA A 623 -22.05 -13.91 -3.25
CA ALA A 623 -23.38 -14.50 -3.38
C ALA A 623 -23.68 -15.55 -2.30
N ILE A 624 -22.74 -16.48 -2.06
CA ILE A 624 -22.89 -17.53 -1.04
C ILE A 624 -22.98 -16.92 0.36
N GLN A 625 -22.21 -15.86 0.66
CA GLN A 625 -22.29 -15.17 1.95
C GLN A 625 -23.69 -14.56 2.19
N LYS A 626 -24.23 -13.83 1.21
CA LYS A 626 -25.57 -13.23 1.34
C LYS A 626 -26.64 -14.33 1.51
N PHE A 627 -26.58 -15.38 0.69
CA PHE A 627 -27.46 -16.55 0.80
C PHE A 627 -27.41 -17.22 2.18
N GLY A 628 -26.21 -17.49 2.68
CA GLY A 628 -26.01 -18.15 3.96
C GLY A 628 -26.52 -17.31 5.13
N ARG A 629 -26.27 -16.00 5.11
CA ARG A 629 -26.76 -15.07 6.15
C ARG A 629 -28.29 -15.02 6.19
N LEU A 630 -28.96 -14.77 5.07
CA LEU A 630 -30.43 -14.71 5.04
C LEU A 630 -31.08 -16.06 5.43
N SER A 631 -30.49 -17.18 5.00
CA SER A 631 -30.99 -18.50 5.36
C SER A 631 -30.85 -18.77 6.86
N SER A 632 -29.71 -18.40 7.46
CA SER A 632 -29.44 -18.56 8.89
C SER A 632 -30.42 -17.73 9.74
N THR A 633 -30.69 -16.48 9.34
CA THR A 633 -31.62 -15.58 10.06
C THR A 633 -33.07 -16.05 9.97
N LEU A 634 -33.53 -16.49 8.79
CA LEU A 634 -34.86 -17.07 8.62
C LEU A 634 -35.06 -18.33 9.48
N LEU A 635 -34.06 -19.22 9.52
CA LEU A 635 -34.11 -20.42 10.36
C LEU A 635 -34.11 -20.06 11.85
N ALA A 636 -33.31 -19.08 12.27
CA ALA A 636 -33.31 -18.59 13.65
C ALA A 636 -34.67 -18.01 14.05
N PHE A 637 -35.31 -17.24 13.16
CA PHE A 637 -36.69 -16.76 13.34
C PHE A 637 -37.68 -17.91 13.52
N LEU A 638 -37.63 -18.92 12.65
CA LEU A 638 -38.54 -20.06 12.73
C LEU A 638 -38.33 -20.88 14.01
N VAL A 639 -37.09 -21.03 14.50
CA VAL A 639 -36.82 -21.65 15.82
C VAL A 639 -37.44 -20.84 16.95
N ALA A 640 -37.25 -19.52 16.96
CA ALA A 640 -37.81 -18.64 17.97
C ALA A 640 -39.35 -18.68 17.96
N LEU A 641 -39.96 -18.69 16.77
CA LEU A 641 -41.41 -18.80 16.59
C LEU A 641 -41.94 -20.13 17.10
N ILE A 642 -41.32 -21.26 16.71
CA ILE A 642 -41.70 -22.59 17.21
C ILE A 642 -41.62 -22.61 18.74
N ARG A 643 -40.55 -22.05 19.33
CA ARG A 643 -40.41 -21.97 20.79
C ARG A 643 -41.49 -21.10 21.43
N ALA A 644 -41.78 -19.92 20.89
CA ALA A 644 -42.83 -19.05 21.40
C ALA A 644 -44.19 -19.77 21.39
N VAL A 645 -44.56 -20.39 20.26
CA VAL A 645 -45.84 -21.11 20.12
C VAL A 645 -45.90 -22.32 21.07
N THR A 646 -44.80 -23.08 21.23
CA THR A 646 -44.77 -24.24 22.15
C THR A 646 -44.93 -23.85 23.63
N VAL A 647 -44.44 -22.67 24.03
CA VAL A 647 -44.54 -22.19 25.41
C VAL A 647 -45.90 -21.56 25.68
N VAL A 648 -46.46 -20.84 24.71
CA VAL A 648 -47.77 -20.16 24.85
C VAL A 648 -48.93 -21.15 24.73
N PHE A 649 -48.85 -22.12 23.81
CA PHE A 649 -49.94 -23.07 23.50
C PHE A 649 -49.49 -24.54 23.64
N PRO A 650 -49.04 -24.99 24.83
CA PRO A 650 -48.42 -26.31 25.01
C PRO A 650 -49.36 -27.50 24.71
N MET A 651 -50.68 -27.29 24.64
CA MET A 651 -51.70 -28.34 24.45
C MET A 651 -52.41 -28.27 23.08
N SER A 652 -51.83 -27.57 22.11
CA SER A 652 -52.40 -27.45 20.76
C SER A 652 -51.96 -28.60 19.84
N SER A 653 -52.90 -29.18 19.07
CA SER A 653 -52.59 -30.20 18.06
C SER A 653 -51.70 -29.72 16.92
N ILE A 654 -51.57 -28.39 16.74
CA ILE A 654 -50.63 -27.76 15.82
C ILE A 654 -49.20 -27.88 16.37
N VAL A 655 -49.02 -27.68 17.68
CA VAL A 655 -47.70 -27.80 18.35
C VAL A 655 -47.17 -29.23 18.25
N ASP A 656 -48.03 -30.24 18.41
CA ASP A 656 -47.65 -31.65 18.25
C ASP A 656 -47.15 -31.98 16.83
N ARG A 657 -47.68 -31.29 15.80
CA ARG A 657 -47.20 -31.42 14.42
C ARG A 657 -45.89 -30.66 14.19
N LEU A 658 -45.75 -29.46 14.78
CA LEU A 658 -44.54 -28.63 14.67
C LEU A 658 -43.32 -29.27 15.35
N LEU A 659 -43.52 -30.03 16.43
CA LEU A 659 -42.43 -30.70 17.15
C LEU A 659 -41.92 -31.98 16.47
N LYS A 660 -42.54 -32.44 15.38
CA LYS A 660 -42.08 -33.62 14.62
C LYS A 660 -40.82 -33.30 13.80
N VAL A 661 -39.84 -34.20 13.83
CA VAL A 661 -38.58 -34.10 13.08
C VAL A 661 -38.79 -33.89 11.58
N ARG A 662 -39.76 -34.60 10.97
CA ARG A 662 -40.09 -34.46 9.54
C ARG A 662 -40.48 -33.02 9.18
N THR A 663 -41.22 -32.34 10.07
CA THR A 663 -41.60 -30.94 9.89
C THR A 663 -40.37 -30.04 9.91
N GLY A 664 -39.42 -30.27 10.83
CA GLY A 664 -38.15 -29.53 10.88
C GLY A 664 -37.30 -29.68 9.61
N ILE A 665 -37.19 -30.89 9.07
CA ILE A 665 -36.46 -31.13 7.81
C ILE A 665 -37.12 -30.36 6.64
N ILE A 666 -38.45 -30.40 6.54
CA ILE A 666 -39.20 -29.67 5.52
C ILE A 666 -38.97 -28.17 5.66
N ILE A 667 -39.01 -27.64 6.90
CA ILE A 667 -38.74 -26.22 7.18
C ILE A 667 -37.36 -25.82 6.69
N VAL A 668 -36.32 -26.61 7.01
CA VAL A 668 -34.93 -26.31 6.59
C VAL A 668 -34.82 -26.31 5.07
N LEU A 669 -35.29 -27.36 4.40
CA LEU A 669 -35.21 -27.48 2.94
C LEU A 669 -35.99 -26.38 2.21
N ALA A 670 -37.20 -26.06 2.68
CA ALA A 670 -38.03 -25.01 2.10
C ALA A 670 -37.38 -23.62 2.26
N SER A 671 -36.77 -23.36 3.43
CA SER A 671 -36.08 -22.09 3.70
C SER A 671 -34.84 -21.92 2.81
N LEU A 672 -34.03 -22.97 2.67
CA LEU A 672 -32.85 -22.97 1.79
C LEU A 672 -33.25 -22.81 0.32
N ALA A 673 -34.32 -23.48 -0.13
CA ALA A 673 -34.80 -23.35 -1.51
C ALA A 673 -35.31 -21.94 -1.81
N LEU A 674 -36.10 -21.35 -0.91
CA LEU A 674 -36.67 -20.01 -1.10
C LEU A 674 -35.57 -18.93 -1.14
N CYS A 675 -34.59 -19.01 -0.23
CA CYS A 675 -33.44 -18.10 -0.25
C CYS A 675 -32.56 -18.34 -1.49
N GLY A 676 -32.37 -19.61 -1.90
CA GLY A 676 -31.54 -19.98 -3.04
C GLY A 676 -32.08 -19.42 -4.35
N VAL A 677 -33.38 -19.58 -4.61
CA VAL A 677 -34.05 -19.03 -5.81
C VAL A 677 -33.85 -17.51 -5.90
N ARG A 678 -33.97 -16.80 -4.76
CA ARG A 678 -33.82 -15.34 -4.72
C ARG A 678 -32.41 -14.87 -5.09
N TYR A 679 -31.37 -15.53 -4.56
CA TYR A 679 -29.98 -15.13 -4.85
C TYR A 679 -29.48 -15.62 -6.19
N VAL A 680 -29.99 -16.76 -6.69
CA VAL A 680 -29.78 -17.14 -8.10
C VAL A 680 -30.37 -16.07 -9.01
N GLN A 681 -31.60 -15.61 -8.77
CA GLN A 681 -32.19 -14.53 -9.54
C GLN A 681 -31.39 -13.21 -9.45
N TYR A 682 -30.88 -12.86 -8.26
CA TYR A 682 -30.09 -11.64 -8.05
C TYR A 682 -28.77 -11.65 -8.84
N TYR A 683 -28.03 -12.77 -8.79
CA TYR A 683 -26.71 -12.87 -9.41
C TYR A 683 -26.73 -13.35 -10.87
N TRP A 684 -27.90 -13.72 -11.40
CA TRP A 684 -28.05 -14.14 -12.80
C TRP A 684 -27.72 -13.02 -13.80
N GLU A 685 -27.94 -11.77 -13.40
CA GLU A 685 -27.71 -10.59 -14.26
C GLU A 685 -26.29 -9.99 -14.12
N TYR A 686 -25.44 -10.56 -13.26
CA TYR A 686 -24.05 -10.10 -13.14
C TYR A 686 -23.24 -10.51 -14.38
N SER A 687 -22.52 -9.55 -14.95
CA SER A 687 -21.64 -9.79 -16.10
C SER A 687 -20.19 -9.47 -15.75
N ILE A 688 -19.29 -10.31 -16.25
CA ILE A 688 -17.84 -10.10 -16.15
C ILE A 688 -17.36 -9.68 -17.53
N PHE A 689 -16.78 -8.49 -17.63
CA PHE A 689 -16.36 -7.88 -18.90
C PHE A 689 -14.96 -7.25 -18.75
N LYS A 690 -14.37 -6.84 -19.88
CA LYS A 690 -13.07 -6.15 -19.91
C LYS A 690 -13.28 -4.65 -20.03
N VAL A 691 -12.63 -3.86 -19.17
CA VAL A 691 -12.70 -2.40 -19.21
C VAL A 691 -11.78 -1.87 -20.32
N GLY A 692 -12.31 -1.07 -21.24
CA GLY A 692 -11.63 -0.73 -22.52
C GLY A 692 -11.19 0.72 -22.71
N ILE A 693 -11.02 1.53 -21.65
CA ILE A 693 -10.84 3.00 -21.82
C ILE A 693 -9.50 3.53 -21.27
N TYR A 694 -8.78 2.78 -20.43
CA TYR A 694 -7.41 3.08 -20.02
C TYR A 694 -6.59 1.78 -20.05
N ALA A 695 -5.26 1.85 -19.96
CA ALA A 695 -4.28 0.82 -20.30
C ALA A 695 -4.34 -0.57 -19.59
N THR A 696 -5.51 -1.02 -19.10
CA THR A 696 -5.70 -2.28 -18.38
C THR A 696 -6.85 -3.09 -18.97
N ASN A 697 -6.54 -4.15 -19.73
CA ASN A 697 -7.52 -5.13 -20.24
C ASN A 697 -8.07 -6.07 -19.14
N CYS A 698 -8.21 -5.59 -17.90
CA CYS A 698 -8.56 -6.40 -16.74
C CYS A 698 -10.04 -6.77 -16.74
N TYR A 699 -10.36 -7.94 -16.17
CA TYR A 699 -11.73 -8.35 -15.93
C TYR A 699 -12.31 -7.63 -14.71
N GLU A 700 -13.50 -7.06 -14.85
CA GLU A 700 -14.28 -6.48 -13.76
C GLU A 700 -15.69 -7.10 -13.75
N SER A 701 -16.30 -7.20 -12.56
CA SER A 701 -17.69 -7.60 -12.40
C SER A 701 -18.58 -6.37 -12.22
N MET A 702 -19.51 -6.11 -13.13
CA MET A 702 -20.52 -5.05 -12.98
C MET A 702 -21.89 -5.67 -12.74
N GLY A 703 -22.61 -5.08 -11.78
CA GLY A 703 -24.01 -5.41 -11.49
C GLY A 703 -24.95 -4.96 -12.63
N SER A 704 -26.19 -5.43 -12.56
CA SER A 704 -27.27 -5.01 -13.46
C SER A 704 -27.61 -3.53 -13.29
N GLU A 705 -28.19 -2.89 -14.32
CA GLU A 705 -28.84 -1.57 -14.20
C GLU A 705 -29.92 -1.53 -13.09
N ASN A 706 -30.42 -2.70 -12.68
CA ASN A 706 -31.40 -2.87 -11.61
C ASN A 706 -30.80 -3.18 -10.23
N ASP A 707 -29.47 -3.15 -10.05
CA ASP A 707 -28.81 -3.56 -8.79
C ASP A 707 -29.32 -2.75 -7.59
N ASP A 708 -29.58 -1.45 -7.76
CA ASP A 708 -30.12 -0.57 -6.71
C ASP A 708 -31.52 -1.01 -6.24
N SER A 709 -32.40 -1.33 -7.20
CA SER A 709 -33.76 -1.81 -6.89
C SER A 709 -33.72 -3.14 -6.14
N LEU A 710 -32.85 -4.05 -6.57
CA LEU A 710 -32.69 -5.36 -5.96
C LEU A 710 -32.04 -5.30 -4.57
N ARG A 711 -31.07 -4.38 -4.36
CA ARG A 711 -30.43 -4.09 -3.07
C ARG A 711 -31.42 -3.48 -2.08
N ASN A 712 -32.26 -2.55 -2.53
CA ASN A 712 -33.33 -1.97 -1.71
C ASN A 712 -34.35 -3.03 -1.26
N GLN A 713 -34.76 -3.92 -2.17
CA GLN A 713 -35.64 -5.05 -1.81
C GLN A 713 -35.03 -5.97 -0.75
N GLU A 714 -33.72 -6.25 -0.83
CA GLU A 714 -33.02 -7.07 0.16
C GLU A 714 -33.09 -6.43 1.55
N GLY A 715 -32.79 -5.14 1.66
CA GLY A 715 -32.84 -4.48 2.97
C GLY A 715 -34.25 -4.34 3.55
N TYR A 716 -35.28 -4.13 2.72
CA TYR A 716 -36.67 -4.18 3.20
C TYR A 716 -37.04 -5.55 3.77
N ILE A 717 -36.60 -6.65 3.12
CA ILE A 717 -36.83 -8.01 3.62
C ILE A 717 -36.16 -8.19 4.99
N VAL A 718 -34.93 -7.72 5.15
CA VAL A 718 -34.19 -7.85 6.42
C VAL A 718 -34.80 -7.00 7.53
N LEU A 719 -35.25 -5.78 7.22
CA LEU A 719 -35.94 -4.91 8.17
C LEU A 719 -37.24 -5.53 8.66
N VAL A 720 -38.07 -6.06 7.75
CA VAL A 720 -39.33 -6.74 8.09
C VAL A 720 -39.04 -7.99 8.92
N SER A 721 -38.03 -8.78 8.54
CA SER A 721 -37.60 -9.96 9.30
C SER A 721 -37.21 -9.59 10.75
N THR A 722 -36.45 -8.51 10.92
CA THR A 722 -35.99 -8.02 12.24
C THR A 722 -37.15 -7.58 13.11
N VAL A 723 -38.14 -6.85 12.55
CA VAL A 723 -39.35 -6.44 13.28
C VAL A 723 -40.17 -7.67 13.71
N LEU A 724 -40.36 -8.65 12.82
CA LEU A 724 -41.06 -9.89 13.15
C LEU A 724 -40.31 -10.69 14.24
N TYR A 725 -38.98 -10.76 14.14
CA TYR A 725 -38.13 -11.42 15.12
C TYR A 725 -38.19 -10.76 16.50
N LEU A 726 -38.20 -9.42 16.55
CA LEU A 726 -38.38 -8.63 17.76
C LEU A 726 -39.73 -8.95 18.43
N ILE A 727 -40.83 -8.95 17.66
CA ILE A 727 -42.17 -9.28 18.16
C ILE A 727 -42.19 -10.70 18.77
N VAL A 728 -41.68 -11.68 18.04
CA VAL A 728 -41.64 -13.09 18.49
C VAL A 728 -40.78 -13.24 19.75
N THR A 729 -39.62 -12.58 19.80
CA THR A 729 -38.72 -12.63 20.95
C THR A 729 -39.36 -11.99 22.18
N CYS A 730 -40.04 -10.85 22.03
CA CYS A 730 -40.81 -10.23 23.10
C CYS A 730 -41.92 -11.15 23.62
N ILE A 731 -42.69 -11.79 22.73
CA ILE A 731 -43.74 -12.77 23.10
C ILE A 731 -43.11 -13.93 23.88
N LEU A 732 -41.99 -14.47 23.41
CA LEU A 732 -41.27 -15.56 24.06
C LEU A 732 -40.77 -15.18 25.47
N LEU A 733 -40.19 -13.99 25.63
CA LEU A 733 -39.71 -13.50 26.93
C LEU A 733 -40.86 -13.30 27.92
N ILE A 734 -41.97 -12.70 27.48
CA ILE A 734 -43.18 -12.53 28.30
C ILE A 734 -43.74 -13.90 28.69
N ALA A 735 -43.86 -14.84 27.74
CA ALA A 735 -44.36 -16.18 28.01
C ALA A 735 -43.49 -16.92 29.03
N LEU A 736 -42.16 -16.87 28.88
CA LEU A 736 -41.22 -17.45 29.84
C LEU A 736 -41.29 -16.79 31.21
N PHE A 737 -41.48 -15.46 31.28
CA PHE A 737 -41.68 -14.74 32.53
C PHE A 737 -42.96 -15.19 33.25
N LEU A 738 -44.08 -15.31 32.53
CA LEU A 738 -45.35 -15.81 33.06
C LEU A 738 -45.23 -17.25 33.59
N VAL A 739 -44.52 -18.12 32.85
CA VAL A 739 -44.24 -19.50 33.30
C VAL A 739 -43.37 -19.51 34.55
N ARG A 740 -42.31 -18.69 34.62
CA ARG A 740 -41.47 -18.56 35.83
C ARG A 740 -42.26 -18.07 37.03
N LYS A 741 -43.15 -17.08 36.86
CA LYS A 741 -44.05 -16.58 37.91
C LYS A 741 -44.97 -17.69 38.45
N LYS A 742 -45.59 -18.47 37.55
CA LYS A 742 -46.42 -19.63 37.93
C LYS A 742 -45.61 -20.73 38.67
N ARG A 743 -44.38 -21.02 38.23
CA ARG A 743 -43.51 -22.03 38.90
C ARG A 743 -43.05 -21.60 40.29
N LYS A 744 -42.73 -20.32 40.48
CA LYS A 744 -42.40 -19.76 41.81
C LYS A 744 -43.57 -19.89 42.80
N GLN A 745 -44.80 -19.75 42.33
CA GLN A 745 -46.00 -19.98 43.16
C GLN A 745 -46.17 -21.46 43.57
N LEU A 746 -45.60 -22.39 42.80
CA LEU A 746 -45.69 -23.84 43.02
C LEU A 746 -44.49 -24.43 43.80
N LYS A 747 -43.56 -23.59 44.34
CA LYS A 747 -42.35 -24.01 45.08
C LYS A 747 -41.49 -25.08 44.37
N SER A 748 -41.48 -25.08 43.03
CA SER A 748 -40.64 -25.98 42.24
C SER A 748 -39.36 -25.27 41.81
N ASP A 749 -38.26 -25.49 42.54
CA ASP A 749 -37.04 -24.68 42.48
C ASP A 749 -35.92 -25.31 41.62
N LYS A 750 -36.26 -25.73 40.40
CA LYS A 750 -35.24 -26.10 39.39
C LYS A 750 -35.21 -25.06 38.27
N SER A 751 -34.07 -24.37 38.14
CA SER A 751 -33.79 -23.54 36.97
C SER A 751 -33.55 -24.45 35.75
N ASP A 752 -34.51 -24.51 34.82
CA ASP A 752 -34.34 -25.25 33.58
C ASP A 752 -33.30 -24.54 32.69
N GLY A 753 -32.11 -25.13 32.56
CA GLY A 753 -31.04 -24.64 31.67
C GLY A 753 -31.49 -24.50 30.21
N THR A 754 -32.49 -25.28 29.79
CA THR A 754 -33.14 -25.19 28.48
C THR A 754 -33.89 -23.88 28.25
N SER A 755 -34.52 -23.29 29.27
CA SER A 755 -35.17 -21.97 29.13
C SER A 755 -34.14 -20.83 29.05
N LEU A 756 -32.99 -20.99 29.69
CA LEU A 756 -31.89 -20.01 29.62
C LEU A 756 -31.20 -20.06 28.24
N LEU A 757 -30.98 -21.27 27.70
CA LEU A 757 -30.46 -21.47 26.33
C LEU A 757 -31.26 -20.71 25.29
N ILE A 758 -32.57 -20.90 25.30
CA ILE A 758 -33.48 -20.32 24.32
C ILE A 758 -33.46 -18.78 24.41
N VAL A 759 -33.39 -18.22 25.61
CA VAL A 759 -33.31 -16.77 25.82
C VAL A 759 -31.99 -16.20 25.33
N MET A 760 -30.85 -16.81 25.69
CA MET A 760 -29.54 -16.31 25.27
C MET A 760 -29.37 -16.35 23.75
N MET A 761 -29.79 -17.43 23.11
CA MET A 761 -29.77 -17.53 21.65
C MET A 761 -30.66 -16.48 21.00
N ALA A 762 -31.91 -16.34 21.44
CA ALA A 762 -32.85 -15.38 20.84
C ALA A 762 -32.38 -13.93 20.99
N VAL A 763 -31.84 -13.54 22.16
CA VAL A 763 -31.35 -12.18 22.40
C VAL A 763 -30.07 -11.90 21.60
N SER A 764 -29.15 -12.86 21.49
CA SER A 764 -27.90 -12.71 20.73
C SER A 764 -28.15 -12.52 19.22
N PHE A 765 -29.05 -13.30 18.64
CA PHE A 765 -29.49 -13.13 17.26
C PHE A 765 -30.20 -11.79 17.06
N LEU A 766 -31.09 -11.39 17.97
CA LEU A 766 -31.82 -10.12 17.87
C LEU A 766 -30.86 -8.92 17.88
N LEU A 767 -29.84 -8.93 18.75
CA LEU A 767 -28.85 -7.87 18.81
C LEU A 767 -28.08 -7.74 17.48
N SER A 768 -27.68 -8.88 16.90
CA SER A 768 -26.92 -8.91 15.64
C SER A 768 -27.76 -8.40 14.46
N GLU A 769 -29.04 -8.79 14.38
CA GLU A 769 -29.96 -8.34 13.33
C GLU A 769 -30.29 -6.85 13.40
N ILE A 770 -30.39 -6.28 14.61
CA ILE A 770 -30.61 -4.84 14.79
C ILE A 770 -29.42 -4.04 14.25
N ILE A 771 -28.19 -4.48 14.54
CA ILE A 771 -26.98 -3.82 14.04
C ILE A 771 -26.93 -3.88 12.51
N TYR A 772 -27.27 -5.04 11.91
CA TYR A 772 -27.32 -5.17 10.45
C TYR A 772 -28.41 -4.32 9.80
N SER A 773 -29.61 -4.27 10.39
CA SER A 773 -30.70 -3.41 9.91
C SER A 773 -30.35 -1.92 10.00
N PHE A 774 -29.61 -1.52 11.03
CA PHE A 774 -29.14 -0.14 11.19
C PHE A 774 -28.19 0.28 10.06
N VAL A 775 -27.28 -0.60 9.64
CA VAL A 775 -26.39 -0.37 8.48
C VAL A 775 -27.21 -0.09 7.22
N PHE A 776 -28.22 -0.93 6.94
CA PHE A 776 -29.07 -0.73 5.76
C PHE A 776 -29.86 0.59 5.80
N LEU A 777 -30.42 0.97 6.95
CA LEU A 777 -31.16 2.23 7.09
C LEU A 777 -30.29 3.48 6.92
N MET A 778 -28.98 3.36 7.19
CA MET A 778 -28.01 4.44 7.04
C MET A 778 -27.35 4.46 5.66
N ASP A 779 -27.43 3.37 4.88
CA ASP A 779 -26.78 3.25 3.58
C ASP A 779 -27.48 4.13 2.54
N ASP A 780 -27.01 5.37 2.41
CA ASP A 780 -27.50 6.40 1.48
C ASP A 780 -26.57 6.55 0.26
N ARG A 781 -25.87 5.48 -0.16
CA ARG A 781 -24.83 5.53 -1.21
C ARG A 781 -25.32 5.99 -2.60
N ASP A 782 -26.63 6.04 -2.84
CA ASP A 782 -27.23 6.41 -4.13
C ASP A 782 -27.74 7.86 -4.19
N SER A 783 -27.69 8.59 -3.08
CA SER A 783 -28.10 9.99 -3.03
C SER A 783 -27.03 10.88 -3.65
N TYR A 784 -27.39 11.73 -4.60
CA TYR A 784 -26.50 12.79 -5.10
C TYR A 784 -26.04 13.77 -4.00
N THR A 785 -26.61 13.65 -2.80
CA THR A 785 -26.35 14.43 -1.59
C THR A 785 -25.78 13.61 -0.43
N SER A 786 -25.22 12.41 -0.67
CA SER A 786 -24.68 11.56 0.40
C SER A 786 -23.62 12.30 1.22
N ASN A 787 -23.92 12.48 2.50
CA ASN A 787 -22.97 13.05 3.46
C ASN A 787 -21.84 12.03 3.70
N ARG A 788 -20.57 12.43 3.52
CA ARG A 788 -19.41 11.54 3.74
C ARG A 788 -19.33 11.02 5.18
N VAL A 789 -19.80 11.76 6.18
CA VAL A 789 -19.97 11.23 7.56
C VAL A 789 -20.77 9.93 7.55
N ILE A 790 -21.89 9.92 6.83
CA ILE A 790 -22.80 8.78 6.80
C ILE A 790 -22.14 7.59 6.10
N ILE A 791 -21.43 7.83 5.01
CA ILE A 791 -20.67 6.79 4.30
C ILE A 791 -19.60 6.18 5.21
N GLN A 792 -18.78 7.00 5.89
CA GLN A 792 -17.76 6.51 6.83
C GLN A 792 -18.37 5.66 7.95
N LEU A 793 -19.50 6.11 8.52
CA LEU A 793 -20.20 5.34 9.55
C LEU A 793 -20.73 4.03 8.98
N VAL A 794 -21.35 4.05 7.79
CA VAL A 794 -21.86 2.84 7.13
C VAL A 794 -20.75 1.83 6.90
N ASP A 795 -19.56 2.24 6.46
CA ASP A 795 -18.44 1.32 6.20
C ASP A 795 -17.93 0.68 7.50
N ILE A 796 -17.71 1.47 8.55
CA ILE A 796 -17.30 0.95 9.87
C ILE A 796 -18.38 0.03 10.46
N PHE A 797 -19.65 0.46 10.45
CA PHE A 797 -20.76 -0.35 10.97
C PHE A 797 -21.01 -1.61 10.14
N THR A 798 -20.68 -1.61 8.84
CA THR A 798 -20.74 -2.83 8.00
C THR A 798 -19.78 -3.89 8.54
N TYR A 799 -18.55 -3.52 8.89
CA TYR A 799 -17.59 -4.46 9.51
C TYR A 799 -18.04 -4.90 10.91
N ILE A 800 -18.50 -3.98 11.75
CA ILE A 800 -19.01 -4.31 13.10
C ILE A 800 -20.19 -5.29 13.00
N SER A 801 -21.09 -5.07 12.03
CA SER A 801 -22.24 -5.93 11.79
C SER A 801 -21.82 -7.34 11.36
N ARG A 802 -20.87 -7.44 10.42
CA ARG A 802 -20.29 -8.72 9.99
C ARG A 802 -19.66 -9.48 11.16
N ILE A 803 -18.82 -8.81 11.94
CA ILE A 803 -18.15 -9.38 13.12
C ILE A 803 -19.17 -9.80 14.19
N SER A 804 -20.24 -9.03 14.39
CA SER A 804 -21.31 -9.37 15.35
C SER A 804 -22.03 -10.65 14.94
N LEU A 805 -22.36 -10.79 13.66
CA LEU A 805 -23.00 -11.99 13.11
C LEU A 805 -22.08 -13.22 13.22
N THR A 806 -20.78 -13.08 12.96
CA THR A 806 -19.82 -14.19 13.11
C THR A 806 -19.65 -14.59 14.58
N PHE A 807 -19.60 -13.64 15.50
CA PHE A 807 -19.60 -13.95 16.94
C PHE A 807 -20.86 -14.68 17.38
N ASN A 808 -22.03 -14.28 16.88
CA ASN A 808 -23.28 -14.94 17.22
C ASN A 808 -23.28 -16.44 16.81
N SER A 809 -22.72 -16.75 15.64
CA SER A 809 -22.50 -18.14 15.19
C SER A 809 -21.51 -18.90 16.10
N ILE A 810 -20.42 -18.25 16.54
CA ILE A 810 -19.46 -18.85 17.47
C ILE A 810 -20.13 -19.16 18.83
N PHE A 811 -20.84 -18.17 19.39
CA PHE A 811 -21.50 -18.31 20.69
C PHE A 811 -22.58 -19.37 20.70
N HIS A 812 -23.22 -19.63 19.56
CA HIS A 812 -24.22 -20.68 19.44
C HIS A 812 -23.69 -22.07 19.84
N VAL A 813 -22.43 -22.41 19.49
CA VAL A 813 -21.78 -23.68 19.93
C VAL A 813 -21.65 -23.73 21.45
N PHE A 814 -21.20 -22.62 22.04
CA PHE A 814 -21.00 -22.50 23.49
C PHE A 814 -22.33 -22.55 24.25
N PHE A 815 -23.38 -21.90 23.74
CA PHE A 815 -24.71 -21.96 24.34
C PHE A 815 -25.23 -23.39 24.34
N CYS A 816 -25.09 -24.12 23.22
CA CYS A 816 -25.46 -25.54 23.15
C CYS A 816 -24.69 -26.38 24.18
N PHE A 817 -23.38 -26.19 24.32
CA PHE A 817 -22.56 -26.93 25.29
C PHE A 817 -22.87 -26.61 26.77
N CYS A 818 -23.01 -25.32 27.09
CA CYS A 818 -23.18 -24.82 28.46
C CYS A 818 -24.61 -24.99 28.98
N LEU A 819 -25.62 -25.09 28.11
CA LEU A 819 -27.02 -25.02 28.54
C LEU A 819 -27.87 -26.23 28.11
N SER A 820 -27.44 -27.02 27.12
CA SER A 820 -28.08 -28.30 26.77
C SER A 820 -27.38 -29.50 27.42
N SER A 821 -28.08 -30.18 28.33
CA SER A 821 -27.60 -31.41 28.95
C SER A 821 -27.44 -32.56 27.95
N GLN A 822 -28.34 -32.64 26.96
CA GLN A 822 -28.29 -33.64 25.88
C GLN A 822 -27.06 -33.42 25.00
N TYR A 823 -26.82 -32.18 24.58
CA TYR A 823 -25.65 -31.83 23.76
C TYR A 823 -24.34 -32.13 24.49
N ARG A 824 -24.25 -31.72 25.76
CA ARG A 824 -23.04 -31.95 26.59
C ARG A 824 -22.73 -33.43 26.77
N ALA A 825 -23.76 -34.27 26.99
CA ALA A 825 -23.58 -35.71 27.13
C ALA A 825 -22.98 -36.35 25.87
N VAL A 826 -23.51 -35.97 24.69
CA VAL A 826 -22.99 -36.45 23.41
C VAL A 826 -21.56 -35.96 23.18
N ALA A 827 -21.30 -34.67 23.39
CA ALA A 827 -19.97 -34.08 23.19
C ALA A 827 -18.89 -34.72 24.10
N LYS A 828 -19.17 -34.91 25.40
CA LYS A 828 -18.23 -35.54 26.34
C LYS A 828 -17.93 -36.99 25.99
N ARG A 829 -18.94 -37.73 25.51
CA ARG A 829 -18.76 -39.12 25.05
C ARG A 829 -17.86 -39.18 23.82
N MET A 830 -18.02 -38.24 22.88
CA MET A 830 -17.16 -38.15 21.69
C MET A 830 -15.72 -37.79 22.02
N LEU A 831 -15.52 -36.89 22.99
CA LEU A 831 -14.19 -36.48 23.47
C LEU A 831 -13.56 -37.50 24.45
N ARG A 832 -14.19 -38.66 24.68
CA ARG A 832 -13.74 -39.69 25.64
C ARG A 832 -13.46 -39.14 27.05
N MET A 833 -14.13 -38.05 27.44
CA MET A 833 -13.96 -37.41 28.76
C MET A 833 -14.83 -38.04 29.85
N ASP A 834 -15.61 -39.07 29.52
CA ASP A 834 -16.32 -39.86 30.51
C ASP A 834 -15.32 -40.74 31.25
N LYS A 835 -15.02 -40.38 32.50
CA LYS A 835 -14.47 -41.33 33.47
C LYS A 835 -15.37 -42.57 33.43
N GLN A 836 -14.79 -43.75 33.21
CA GLN A 836 -15.46 -45.03 33.42
C GLN A 836 -16.17 -44.99 34.77
N LYS A 837 -17.49 -44.77 34.77
CA LYS A 837 -18.31 -45.22 35.88
C LYS A 837 -18.42 -46.72 35.69
N THR A 838 -17.59 -47.45 36.43
CA THR A 838 -17.77 -48.87 36.70
C THR A 838 -19.24 -49.12 36.98
N THR A 839 -19.85 -49.88 36.10
CA THR A 839 -21.16 -50.50 36.25
C THR A 839 -21.14 -51.31 37.54
N LYS A 840 -21.66 -50.77 38.65
CA LYS A 840 -22.19 -51.62 39.71
C LYS A 840 -23.57 -52.06 39.24
N VAL A 841 -23.59 -53.21 38.58
CA VAL A 841 -24.74 -54.09 38.57
C VAL A 841 -25.07 -54.35 40.04
N VAL A 842 -26.19 -53.83 40.52
CA VAL A 842 -26.86 -54.39 41.70
C VAL A 842 -28.12 -55.05 41.17
N GLU A 843 -28.00 -56.36 41.14
CA GLU A 843 -28.98 -57.37 40.81
C GLU A 843 -30.27 -57.18 41.64
N GLN A 844 -31.42 -57.41 40.99
CA GLN A 844 -32.71 -57.49 41.65
C GLN A 844 -32.72 -58.67 42.65
N SER A 845 -33.24 -58.43 43.85
CA SER A 845 -33.82 -59.51 44.67
C SER A 845 -35.27 -59.19 44.98
N ILE A 846 -36.16 -59.91 44.30
CA ILE A 846 -37.54 -60.16 44.68
C ILE A 846 -37.51 -61.07 45.92
N ILE A 847 -38.31 -60.77 46.96
CA ILE A 847 -39.14 -61.71 47.74
C ILE A 847 -39.97 -60.95 48.79
N SER A 848 -41.24 -61.34 48.85
CA SER A 848 -42.38 -61.10 49.76
C SER A 848 -42.08 -60.61 51.21
N THR A 849 -43.02 -60.03 51.99
CA THR A 849 -44.33 -60.58 52.38
C THR A 849 -45.10 -59.59 53.28
N ALA A 850 -46.42 -59.56 53.17
CA ALA A 850 -47.46 -59.36 54.21
C ALA A 850 -47.24 -58.39 55.40
N ALA A 851 -48.17 -57.44 55.60
CA ALA A 851 -49.24 -57.59 56.60
C ALA A 851 -50.00 -56.27 56.84
N ARG A 852 -51.26 -56.28 56.41
CA ARG A 852 -52.44 -55.79 57.12
C ARG A 852 -52.19 -55.36 58.59
N LYS A 853 -52.51 -54.11 58.92
CA LYS A 853 -53.31 -53.75 60.11
C LYS A 853 -53.80 -52.30 60.03
N THR A 854 -55.06 -52.18 59.66
CA THR A 854 -55.98 -51.15 60.15
C THR A 854 -56.20 -51.40 61.65
N GLU A 855 -56.07 -50.38 62.50
CA GLU A 855 -56.97 -50.10 63.63
C GLU A 855 -56.58 -48.83 64.40
N THR A 856 -57.44 -47.81 64.25
CA THR A 856 -58.10 -47.00 65.29
C THR A 856 -57.35 -46.26 66.42
N SER A 857 -57.74 -44.97 66.50
CA SER A 857 -58.13 -44.18 67.67
C SER A 857 -57.09 -43.66 68.67
N HIS A 858 -56.92 -42.33 68.61
CA HIS A 858 -56.93 -41.35 69.70
C HIS A 858 -57.11 -41.87 71.14
N GLN A 859 -56.24 -41.44 72.08
CA GLN A 859 -56.66 -40.57 73.21
C GLN A 859 -55.48 -39.96 74.01
N PHE A 860 -55.49 -38.61 74.08
CA PHE A 860 -55.22 -37.69 75.20
C PHE A 860 -54.01 -37.83 76.16
N GLY A 861 -53.41 -36.67 76.48
CA GLY A 861 -52.79 -36.43 77.78
C GLY A 861 -51.85 -35.23 77.88
N TYR A 862 -52.42 -34.03 78.06
CA TYR A 862 -51.81 -32.72 78.39
C TYR A 862 -51.10 -31.91 77.29
#